data_AF-A0A450XEE8-F1
#
_entry.id   AF-A0A450XEE8-F1
#
_cell.length_a   1.000
_cell.length_b   1.000
_cell.length_c   1.000
_cell.angle_alpha   90.00
_cell.angle_beta   90.00
_cell.angle_gamma   90.00
#
_symmetry.space_group_name_H-M   'P 1'
#
loop_
_entity.id
_entity.type
_entity.pdbx_description
1 polymer ?
#
loop_
_entity_poly.entity_id
_entity_poly.type
_entity_poly.pdbx_seq_one_letter_code
_entity_poly.pdbx_strand_id
1 'polypeptide(L)'
;MEIAKGRLLQIRDTFPTYTLHDREHADNVVRLMGELLGRDGIEKLTALEAAMLILAAYFHDVGMAFTAEEREGLRDEEYFSEFLKAHPEALVTLEKSETDELPGDIAEWYCRWRHVERVFDVLNGVRETHLDLLLWETQDIGGQLADLCRSHNLDASALKDDALLPVDFRYECDLRFCAILLRLADILDFDRSRSPEQVYRDLNLAERRDERGATSDLEWRKHLASEGFSFPARREPDYELGFIAGPDSPAVEYDIREFLTVIEAEFTKCAALLRSCSERWRAHFLPGRIDRQNIRGKGYTYGEHRFTLDQREVLQLLMGDKLYENPYVFVRELLQNALDTSRHREFYEHSMGNLDFRCEPIQVSEWVDGEGYQWVCMEDFGMGMTEAIINDFLLKVGCSYYNSAQFEADVIRYARKTDHTFKPISRFGIGLLSCFIVGDQVEIATRHVAGEDGPIRFSLSGIQNFFVLQKRPNLLTAMPGPPGRESGERRMPGTTLCVRLDPRKERGILDLDTELHRHLLAPPVPVVFEDRSIGGDPKELLDTPWCKPTTITLPEADTENIHDALLYYQPKQPIKIRLLPIDITKHSPSPYIKGQLFAVVLDAPKEILLCIGGYDTGTGGGRVWDMKVSIEKNDGNGISIRIYAHMMCGVDMETRSAEFSVNLMSHLDVSSQSWNELAAHTHSVEHQYIAGMGHNGISLPSLKKANTRTLGYPHHLL
;
A
#
# COMPACT_ATOMS: atom_id res chain seq x y z
N MET A 1 -43.51 -6.37 -1.62
CA MET A 1 -43.15 -5.63 -2.85
C MET A 1 -43.25 -4.11 -2.71
N GLU A 2 -44.40 -3.52 -2.38
CA GLU A 2 -44.51 -2.04 -2.27
C GLU A 2 -43.57 -1.42 -1.23
N ILE A 3 -43.38 -2.07 -0.08
CA ILE A 3 -42.40 -1.64 0.92
C ILE A 3 -40.98 -1.59 0.32
N ALA A 4 -40.58 -2.64 -0.39
CA ALA A 4 -39.28 -2.71 -1.05
C ALA A 4 -39.13 -1.64 -2.13
N LYS A 5 -40.16 -1.42 -2.98
CA LYS A 5 -40.17 -0.34 -3.99
C LYS A 5 -39.92 1.03 -3.38
N GLY A 6 -40.58 1.33 -2.25
CA GLY A 6 -40.38 2.59 -1.54
C GLY A 6 -38.92 2.80 -1.12
N ARG A 7 -38.23 1.72 -0.70
CA ARG A 7 -36.83 1.76 -0.28
C ARG A 7 -35.85 1.80 -1.47
N LEU A 8 -36.12 1.05 -2.55
CA LEU A 8 -35.32 1.10 -3.79
C LEU A 8 -35.29 2.51 -4.41
N LEU A 9 -36.40 3.25 -4.33
CA LEU A 9 -36.44 4.66 -4.79
C LEU A 9 -35.43 5.57 -4.06
N GLN A 10 -35.12 5.26 -2.80
CA GLN A 10 -34.18 6.04 -1.99
C GLN A 10 -32.72 5.80 -2.37
N ILE A 11 -32.41 4.70 -3.08
CA ILE A 11 -31.04 4.37 -3.50
C ILE A 11 -30.46 5.50 -4.37
N ARG A 12 -31.28 6.19 -5.16
CA ARG A 12 -30.83 7.35 -5.94
C ARG A 12 -30.37 8.50 -5.06
N ASP A 13 -31.01 8.70 -3.92
CA ASP A 13 -30.67 9.79 -3.01
C ASP A 13 -29.43 9.43 -2.18
N THR A 14 -29.21 8.13 -1.90
CA THR A 14 -28.03 7.64 -1.17
C THR A 14 -26.81 7.41 -2.06
N PHE A 15 -26.99 6.95 -3.30
CA PHE A 15 -25.94 6.68 -4.30
C PHE A 15 -26.20 7.47 -5.59
N PRO A 16 -26.08 8.81 -5.57
CA PRO A 16 -26.51 9.65 -6.69
C PRO A 16 -25.72 9.45 -7.99
N THR A 17 -24.52 8.88 -7.92
CA THR A 17 -23.64 8.66 -9.08
C THR A 17 -23.59 7.21 -9.56
N TYR A 18 -24.34 6.32 -8.91
CA TYR A 18 -24.44 4.92 -9.31
C TYR A 18 -25.51 4.74 -10.40
N THR A 19 -25.39 3.67 -11.18
CA THR A 19 -26.48 3.21 -12.05
C THR A 19 -27.75 2.98 -11.23
N LEU A 20 -28.91 3.03 -11.89
CA LEU A 20 -30.19 2.88 -11.20
C LEU A 20 -30.34 1.47 -10.59
N HIS A 21 -30.77 1.40 -9.34
CA HIS A 21 -31.17 0.17 -8.65
C HIS A 21 -32.61 0.33 -8.15
N ASP A 22 -33.47 0.83 -9.05
CA ASP A 22 -34.85 1.17 -8.72
C ASP A 22 -35.80 0.00 -9.05
N ARG A 23 -37.09 0.30 -9.15
CA ARG A 23 -38.09 -0.70 -9.51
C ARG A 23 -37.84 -1.31 -10.89
N GLU A 24 -37.36 -0.55 -11.86
CA GLU A 24 -37.17 -1.04 -13.22
C GLU A 24 -36.10 -2.14 -13.24
N HIS A 25 -35.03 -1.97 -12.44
CA HIS A 25 -34.05 -3.02 -12.20
C HIS A 25 -34.70 -4.29 -11.61
N ALA A 26 -35.49 -4.17 -10.53
CA ALA A 26 -36.15 -5.34 -9.94
C ALA A 26 -37.10 -6.05 -10.93
N ASP A 27 -37.86 -5.29 -11.74
CA ASP A 27 -38.74 -5.84 -12.78
C ASP A 27 -37.94 -6.54 -13.91
N ASN A 28 -36.78 -6.00 -14.28
CA ASN A 28 -35.85 -6.62 -15.23
C ASN A 28 -35.27 -7.93 -14.69
N VAL A 29 -34.86 -7.97 -13.42
CA VAL A 29 -34.34 -9.19 -12.78
C VAL A 29 -35.40 -10.29 -12.81
N VAL A 30 -36.66 -9.98 -12.47
CA VAL A 30 -37.77 -10.96 -12.59
C VAL A 30 -37.92 -11.45 -14.03
N ARG A 31 -37.88 -10.55 -15.01
CA ARG A 31 -37.94 -10.90 -16.44
C ARG A 31 -36.79 -11.81 -16.84
N LEU A 32 -35.57 -11.51 -16.41
CA LEU A 32 -34.36 -12.28 -16.74
C LEU A 32 -34.35 -13.66 -16.06
N MET A 33 -34.87 -13.80 -14.84
CA MET A 33 -35.12 -15.11 -14.24
C MET A 33 -36.09 -15.94 -15.10
N GLY A 34 -37.17 -15.31 -15.58
CA GLY A 34 -38.11 -15.93 -16.51
C GLY A 34 -37.46 -16.33 -17.83
N GLU A 35 -36.59 -15.48 -18.38
CA GLU A 35 -35.79 -15.81 -19.56
C GLU A 35 -34.83 -16.95 -19.29
N LEU A 36 -34.12 -17.03 -18.15
CA LEU A 36 -33.23 -18.14 -17.83
C LEU A 36 -33.98 -19.48 -17.66
N LEU A 37 -35.18 -19.44 -17.09
CA LEU A 37 -36.07 -20.60 -16.96
C LEU A 37 -36.61 -21.07 -18.32
N GLY A 38 -37.00 -20.12 -19.16
CA GLY A 38 -37.77 -20.40 -20.37
C GLY A 38 -39.13 -21.02 -20.06
N ARG A 39 -39.88 -21.35 -21.10
CA ARG A 39 -41.25 -21.86 -20.95
C ARG A 39 -41.31 -23.12 -20.10
N ASP A 40 -40.47 -24.11 -20.41
CA ASP A 40 -40.46 -25.40 -19.71
C ASP A 40 -40.01 -25.27 -18.25
N GLY A 41 -39.15 -24.31 -17.93
CA GLY A 41 -38.75 -24.02 -16.56
C GLY A 41 -39.86 -23.33 -15.78
N ILE A 42 -40.54 -22.35 -16.39
CA ILE A 42 -41.66 -21.63 -15.76
C ILE A 42 -42.80 -22.59 -15.39
N GLU A 43 -43.13 -23.54 -16.28
CA GLU A 43 -44.19 -24.54 -16.01
C GLU A 43 -43.82 -25.52 -14.88
N LYS A 44 -42.54 -25.62 -14.48
CA LYS A 44 -42.06 -26.48 -13.39
C LYS A 44 -41.98 -25.79 -12.03
N LEU A 45 -42.01 -24.45 -11.99
CA LEU A 45 -41.92 -23.69 -10.75
C LEU A 45 -43.08 -24.04 -9.81
N THR A 46 -42.77 -24.21 -8.52
CA THR A 46 -43.83 -24.17 -7.51
C THR A 46 -44.27 -22.74 -7.26
N ALA A 47 -45.46 -22.58 -6.66
CA ALA A 47 -45.96 -21.27 -6.26
C ALA A 47 -44.98 -20.59 -5.26
N LEU A 48 -44.40 -21.37 -4.35
CA LEU A 48 -43.42 -20.86 -3.39
C LEU A 48 -42.11 -20.42 -4.07
N GLU A 49 -41.58 -21.19 -5.03
CA GLU A 49 -40.38 -20.77 -5.79
C GLU A 49 -40.62 -19.47 -6.56
N ALA A 50 -41.76 -19.37 -7.26
CA ALA A 50 -42.13 -18.16 -7.97
C ALA A 50 -42.24 -16.95 -7.02
N ALA A 51 -42.85 -17.13 -5.85
CA ALA A 51 -42.95 -16.08 -4.83
C ALA A 51 -41.56 -15.67 -4.30
N MET A 52 -40.70 -16.64 -3.97
CA MET A 52 -39.35 -16.39 -3.47
C MET A 52 -38.49 -15.65 -4.51
N LEU A 53 -38.55 -16.03 -5.77
CA LEU A 53 -37.82 -15.37 -6.86
C LEU A 53 -38.26 -13.91 -7.05
N ILE A 54 -39.58 -13.67 -7.12
CA ILE A 54 -40.12 -12.32 -7.28
C ILE A 54 -39.80 -11.45 -6.07
N LEU A 55 -39.94 -11.98 -4.86
CA LEU A 55 -39.60 -11.24 -3.65
C LEU A 55 -38.10 -10.95 -3.60
N ALA A 56 -37.23 -11.92 -3.89
CA ALA A 56 -35.78 -11.74 -3.86
C ALA A 56 -35.32 -10.67 -4.87
N ALA A 57 -35.86 -10.66 -6.08
CA ALA A 57 -35.57 -9.61 -7.07
C ALA A 57 -35.86 -8.20 -6.52
N TYR A 58 -36.91 -8.04 -5.71
CA TYR A 58 -37.25 -6.76 -5.10
C TYR A 58 -36.48 -6.44 -3.82
N PHE A 59 -35.95 -7.43 -3.11
CA PHE A 59 -35.32 -7.25 -1.80
C PHE A 59 -33.79 -7.35 -1.82
N HIS A 60 -33.15 -7.92 -2.85
CA HIS A 60 -31.71 -8.20 -2.78
C HIS A 60 -30.85 -6.94 -2.57
N ASP A 61 -31.26 -5.80 -3.15
CA ASP A 61 -30.55 -4.52 -3.06
C ASP A 61 -31.15 -3.52 -2.05
N VAL A 62 -32.26 -3.82 -1.37
CA VAL A 62 -32.90 -2.82 -0.49
C VAL A 62 -32.00 -2.40 0.67
N GLY A 63 -31.01 -3.23 1.01
CA GLY A 63 -30.02 -2.94 2.03
C GLY A 63 -29.04 -1.82 1.63
N MET A 64 -28.96 -1.43 0.35
CA MET A 64 -28.14 -0.29 -0.06
C MET A 64 -28.68 1.02 0.53
N ALA A 65 -30.00 1.22 0.49
CA ALA A 65 -30.62 2.47 0.92
C ALA A 65 -30.46 2.73 2.43
N PHE A 66 -30.24 4.00 2.75
CA PHE A 66 -30.23 4.53 4.11
C PHE A 66 -30.92 5.90 4.19
N THR A 67 -31.62 6.17 5.29
CA THR A 67 -32.15 7.51 5.58
C THR A 67 -31.08 8.42 6.21
N ALA A 68 -31.37 9.72 6.32
CA ALA A 68 -30.50 10.64 7.05
C ALA A 68 -30.35 10.23 8.53
N GLU A 69 -31.43 9.76 9.16
CA GLU A 69 -31.43 9.25 10.54
C GLU A 69 -30.61 7.95 10.66
N GLU A 70 -30.76 7.01 9.72
CA GLU A 70 -29.93 5.79 9.70
C GLU A 70 -28.45 6.13 9.52
N ARG A 71 -28.12 7.16 8.69
CA ARG A 71 -26.74 7.61 8.47
C ARG A 71 -26.06 8.07 9.75
N GLU A 72 -26.78 8.76 10.63
CA GLU A 72 -26.24 9.22 11.92
C GLU A 72 -25.83 8.04 12.82
N GLY A 73 -26.54 6.91 12.74
CA GLY A 73 -26.27 5.71 13.53
C GLY A 73 -25.29 4.70 12.92
N LEU A 74 -24.90 4.84 11.64
CA LEU A 74 -24.04 3.83 10.95
C LEU A 74 -22.70 3.60 11.65
N ARG A 75 -22.11 4.66 12.25
CA ARG A 75 -20.83 4.56 12.97
C ARG A 75 -20.90 3.71 14.22
N ASP A 76 -22.10 3.59 14.81
CA ASP A 76 -22.34 2.86 16.05
C ASP A 76 -22.74 1.39 15.80
N GLU A 77 -22.96 0.99 14.54
CA GLU A 77 -23.24 -0.38 14.17
C GLU A 77 -22.04 -1.29 14.47
N GLU A 78 -22.30 -2.50 15.00
CA GLU A 78 -21.27 -3.49 15.36
C GLU A 78 -20.33 -3.81 14.19
N TYR A 79 -20.89 -3.91 12.98
CA TYR A 79 -20.16 -4.23 11.75
C TYR A 79 -19.30 -3.07 11.22
N PHE A 80 -19.49 -1.83 11.69
CA PHE A 80 -18.71 -0.68 11.19
C PHE A 80 -17.22 -0.83 11.52
N SER A 81 -16.91 -1.36 12.70
CA SER A 81 -15.53 -1.69 13.10
C SER A 81 -14.92 -2.79 12.22
N GLU A 82 -15.71 -3.78 11.81
CA GLU A 82 -15.25 -4.83 10.89
C GLU A 82 -15.00 -4.29 9.49
N PHE A 83 -15.88 -3.40 9.00
CA PHE A 83 -15.69 -2.68 7.75
C PHE A 83 -14.38 -1.90 7.73
N LEU A 84 -14.07 -1.13 8.78
CA LEU A 84 -12.81 -0.37 8.87
C LEU A 84 -11.56 -1.25 9.01
N LYS A 85 -11.70 -2.51 9.43
CA LYS A 85 -10.61 -3.50 9.42
C LYS A 85 -10.40 -4.09 8.02
N ALA A 86 -11.49 -4.38 7.32
CA ALA A 86 -11.46 -4.93 5.97
C ALA A 86 -11.03 -3.90 4.90
N HIS A 87 -11.31 -2.61 5.14
CA HIS A 87 -11.02 -1.51 4.22
C HIS A 87 -10.24 -0.39 4.94
N PRO A 88 -8.91 -0.53 5.10
CA PRO A 88 -8.07 0.46 5.77
C PRO A 88 -8.17 1.88 5.18
N GLU A 89 -8.41 1.99 3.87
CA GLU A 89 -8.61 3.25 3.15
C GLU A 89 -9.79 4.05 3.72
N ALA A 90 -10.84 3.35 4.15
CA ALA A 90 -12.01 3.97 4.77
C ALA A 90 -11.67 4.57 6.13
N LEU A 91 -10.85 3.89 6.94
CA LEU A 91 -10.38 4.44 8.22
C LEU A 91 -9.50 5.67 8.01
N VAL A 92 -8.56 5.61 7.07
CA VAL A 92 -7.69 6.75 6.74
C VAL A 92 -8.52 7.96 6.29
N THR A 93 -9.51 7.75 5.44
CA THR A 93 -10.41 8.82 4.97
C THR A 93 -11.23 9.40 6.10
N LEU A 94 -11.74 8.54 7.00
CA LEU A 94 -12.53 8.95 8.16
C LEU A 94 -11.73 9.82 9.13
N GLU A 95 -10.47 9.46 9.43
CA GLU A 95 -9.63 10.26 10.33
C GLU A 95 -9.17 11.60 9.72
N LYS A 96 -9.06 11.66 8.39
CA LYS A 96 -8.71 12.90 7.68
C LYS A 96 -9.89 13.85 7.53
N SER A 97 -11.10 13.38 7.82
CA SER A 97 -12.30 14.22 7.79
C SER A 97 -12.23 15.29 8.88
N GLU A 98 -12.41 16.56 8.48
CA GLU A 98 -12.48 17.69 9.42
C GLU A 98 -13.83 17.78 10.14
N THR A 99 -14.82 16.96 9.74
CA THR A 99 -16.18 16.96 10.30
C THR A 99 -16.46 15.70 11.10
N ASP A 100 -17.20 15.86 12.21
CA ASP A 100 -17.73 14.74 13.00
C ASP A 100 -18.81 13.93 12.24
N GLU A 101 -19.42 14.50 11.19
CA GLU A 101 -20.37 13.78 10.33
C GLU A 101 -19.69 12.67 9.54
N LEU A 102 -20.35 11.51 9.40
CA LEU A 102 -19.85 10.40 8.56
C LEU A 102 -19.76 10.86 7.10
N PRO A 103 -18.58 10.85 6.46
CA PRO A 103 -18.45 11.22 5.05
C PRO A 103 -19.39 10.38 4.18
N GLY A 104 -20.02 11.03 3.19
CA GLY A 104 -21.08 10.39 2.39
C GLY A 104 -20.58 9.20 1.59
N ASP A 105 -19.37 9.30 1.05
CA ASP A 105 -18.67 8.23 0.35
C ASP A 105 -18.39 7.01 1.23
N ILE A 106 -18.01 7.23 2.50
CA ILE A 106 -17.82 6.15 3.49
C ILE A 106 -19.16 5.53 3.87
N ALA A 107 -20.22 6.33 4.06
CA ALA A 107 -21.57 5.80 4.31
C ALA A 107 -22.06 4.94 3.14
N GLU A 108 -21.91 5.42 1.91
CA GLU A 108 -22.21 4.69 0.68
C GLU A 108 -21.42 3.36 0.62
N TRP A 109 -20.11 3.40 0.85
CA TRP A 109 -19.26 2.22 0.80
C TRP A 109 -19.65 1.20 1.89
N TYR A 110 -19.85 1.65 3.12
CA TYR A 110 -20.28 0.78 4.23
C TYR A 110 -21.62 0.10 3.95
N CYS A 111 -22.63 0.88 3.55
CA CYS A 111 -23.96 0.36 3.25
C CYS A 111 -23.92 -0.60 2.07
N ARG A 112 -23.11 -0.33 1.03
CA ARG A 112 -22.87 -1.27 -0.07
C ARG A 112 -22.11 -2.51 0.38
N TRP A 113 -21.15 -2.41 1.29
CA TRP A 113 -20.42 -3.58 1.79
C TRP A 113 -21.33 -4.50 2.63
N ARG A 114 -22.21 -3.91 3.45
CA ARG A 114 -23.14 -4.64 4.34
C ARG A 114 -24.52 -4.92 3.72
N HIS A 115 -24.82 -4.48 2.49
CA HIS A 115 -26.20 -4.43 1.98
C HIS A 115 -26.94 -5.77 2.09
N VAL A 116 -26.28 -6.90 1.79
CA VAL A 116 -26.88 -8.23 1.92
C VAL A 116 -27.33 -8.58 3.35
N GLU A 117 -26.57 -8.15 4.37
CA GLU A 117 -26.94 -8.34 5.78
C GLU A 117 -28.02 -7.35 6.19
N ARG A 118 -27.99 -6.11 5.65
CA ARG A 118 -29.03 -5.10 5.89
C ARG A 118 -30.41 -5.53 5.38
N VAL A 119 -30.50 -6.46 4.42
CA VAL A 119 -31.79 -7.05 4.01
C VAL A 119 -32.51 -7.72 5.19
N PHE A 120 -31.77 -8.34 6.13
CA PHE A 120 -32.36 -8.89 7.36
C PHE A 120 -32.97 -7.79 8.21
N ASP A 121 -32.30 -6.66 8.38
CA ASP A 121 -32.81 -5.52 9.16
C ASP A 121 -34.13 -5.00 8.57
N VAL A 122 -34.20 -4.87 7.23
CA VAL A 122 -35.43 -4.46 6.53
C VAL A 122 -36.55 -5.47 6.73
N LEU A 123 -36.28 -6.76 6.54
CA LEU A 123 -37.29 -7.82 6.68
C LEU A 123 -37.74 -8.01 8.13
N ASN A 124 -36.86 -7.78 9.11
CA ASN A 124 -37.21 -7.77 10.53
C ASN A 124 -38.18 -6.62 10.84
N GLY A 125 -37.93 -5.41 10.33
CA GLY A 125 -38.88 -4.29 10.47
C GLY A 125 -40.24 -4.57 9.81
N VAL A 126 -40.26 -5.25 8.67
CA VAL A 126 -41.51 -5.73 8.05
C VAL A 126 -42.18 -6.78 8.94
N ARG A 127 -41.43 -7.72 9.52
CA ARG A 127 -41.96 -8.73 10.44
C ARG A 127 -42.63 -8.11 11.66
N GLU A 128 -42.05 -7.07 12.23
CA GLU A 128 -42.57 -6.37 13.41
C GLU A 128 -43.89 -5.63 13.13
N THR A 129 -44.02 -5.07 11.93
CA THR A 129 -45.15 -4.18 11.59
C THR A 129 -46.23 -4.85 10.74
N HIS A 130 -45.86 -5.86 9.95
CA HIS A 130 -46.68 -6.49 8.90
C HIS A 130 -46.31 -7.97 8.72
N LEU A 131 -46.24 -8.76 9.80
CA LEU A 131 -45.91 -10.19 9.75
C LEU A 131 -46.75 -10.96 8.72
N ASP A 132 -48.03 -10.60 8.57
CA ASP A 132 -48.96 -11.22 7.63
C ASP A 132 -48.49 -11.19 6.17
N LEU A 133 -47.68 -10.19 5.79
CA LEU A 133 -47.10 -10.07 4.45
C LEU A 133 -45.92 -11.03 4.21
N LEU A 134 -45.36 -11.62 5.27
CA LEU A 134 -44.23 -12.57 5.21
C LEU A 134 -44.68 -14.01 5.52
N LEU A 135 -45.98 -14.26 5.70
CA LEU A 135 -46.49 -15.61 5.89
C LEU A 135 -46.74 -16.29 4.54
N TRP A 136 -46.10 -17.44 4.35
CA TRP A 136 -46.56 -18.43 3.39
C TRP A 136 -47.47 -19.42 4.11
N GLU A 137 -48.75 -19.40 3.75
CA GLU A 137 -49.83 -20.05 4.52
C GLU A 137 -49.89 -19.51 5.95
N THR A 138 -49.30 -20.21 6.92
CA THR A 138 -49.26 -19.81 8.34
C THR A 138 -47.84 -19.64 8.87
N GLN A 139 -46.83 -19.72 8.01
CA GLN A 139 -45.44 -19.83 8.41
C GLN A 139 -44.61 -18.70 7.81
N ASP A 140 -43.75 -18.08 8.62
CA ASP A 140 -42.84 -17.03 8.17
C ASP A 140 -41.78 -17.57 7.20
N ILE A 141 -41.56 -16.83 6.10
CA ILE A 141 -40.53 -17.07 5.09
C ILE A 141 -39.45 -15.97 5.06
N GLY A 142 -39.56 -14.92 5.87
CA GLY A 142 -38.68 -13.75 5.85
C GLY A 142 -37.21 -14.09 6.08
N GLY A 143 -36.90 -15.06 6.94
CA GLY A 143 -35.52 -15.53 7.14
C GLY A 143 -34.93 -16.14 5.87
N GLN A 144 -35.65 -17.06 5.23
CA GLN A 144 -35.20 -17.69 3.99
C GLN A 144 -35.16 -16.71 2.81
N LEU A 145 -36.01 -15.69 2.80
CA LEU A 145 -35.94 -14.63 1.81
C LEU A 145 -34.66 -13.81 1.98
N ALA A 146 -34.28 -13.51 3.21
CA ALA A 146 -33.03 -12.83 3.51
C ALA A 146 -31.82 -13.69 3.13
N ASP A 147 -31.81 -15.00 3.46
CA ASP A 147 -30.75 -15.94 3.04
C ASP A 147 -30.63 -16.04 1.51
N LEU A 148 -31.77 -16.08 0.81
CA LEU A 148 -31.81 -16.07 -0.65
C LEU A 148 -31.23 -14.76 -1.22
N CYS A 149 -31.60 -13.60 -0.66
CA CYS A 149 -31.01 -12.32 -1.05
C CYS A 149 -29.50 -12.32 -0.77
N ARG A 150 -29.08 -12.76 0.42
CA ARG A 150 -27.67 -12.83 0.82
C ARG A 150 -26.82 -13.66 -0.14
N SER A 151 -27.41 -14.72 -0.70
CA SER A 151 -26.72 -15.63 -1.62
C SER A 151 -26.11 -14.94 -2.84
N HIS A 152 -26.56 -13.74 -3.26
CA HIS A 152 -26.06 -13.10 -4.47
C HIS A 152 -24.65 -12.51 -4.34
N ASN A 153 -24.17 -12.30 -3.11
CA ASN A 153 -22.82 -11.78 -2.82
C ASN A 153 -21.89 -12.83 -2.17
N LEU A 154 -22.38 -14.05 -1.91
CA LEU A 154 -21.54 -15.13 -1.37
C LEU A 154 -20.67 -15.78 -2.46
N ASP A 155 -19.58 -16.45 -2.05
CA ASP A 155 -18.86 -17.34 -2.95
C ASP A 155 -19.77 -18.51 -3.38
N ALA A 156 -19.67 -18.91 -4.65
CA ALA A 156 -20.49 -19.99 -5.20
C ALA A 156 -20.38 -21.31 -4.41
N SER A 157 -19.23 -21.59 -3.78
CA SER A 157 -19.10 -22.78 -2.94
C SER A 157 -19.99 -22.77 -1.69
N ALA A 158 -20.29 -21.59 -1.12
CA ALA A 158 -21.14 -21.44 0.06
C ALA A 158 -22.61 -21.79 -0.22
N LEU A 159 -23.05 -21.68 -1.48
CA LEU A 159 -24.42 -22.02 -1.89
C LEU A 159 -24.75 -23.51 -1.75
N LYS A 160 -23.75 -24.38 -1.54
CA LYS A 160 -23.93 -25.82 -1.31
C LYS A 160 -24.36 -26.16 0.11
N ASP A 161 -24.37 -25.20 1.01
CA ASP A 161 -24.81 -25.42 2.38
C ASP A 161 -26.34 -25.58 2.41
N ASP A 162 -26.81 -26.78 2.76
CA ASP A 162 -28.24 -27.09 2.91
C ASP A 162 -28.87 -26.38 4.11
N ALA A 163 -28.07 -25.95 5.10
CA ALA A 163 -28.58 -25.16 6.23
C ALA A 163 -28.94 -23.73 5.80
N LEU A 164 -28.18 -23.16 4.86
CA LEU A 164 -28.40 -21.83 4.31
C LEU A 164 -29.45 -21.86 3.18
N LEU A 165 -29.27 -22.76 2.21
CA LEU A 165 -30.11 -22.86 1.02
C LEU A 165 -30.61 -24.30 0.82
N PRO A 166 -31.61 -24.74 1.60
CA PRO A 166 -32.21 -26.06 1.45
C PRO A 166 -32.86 -26.25 0.08
N VAL A 167 -32.74 -27.46 -0.47
CA VAL A 167 -33.30 -27.83 -1.79
C VAL A 167 -34.77 -28.26 -1.74
N ASP A 168 -35.30 -28.46 -0.54
CA ASP A 168 -36.66 -28.91 -0.25
C ASP A 168 -37.32 -28.03 0.83
N PHE A 169 -37.02 -26.73 0.84
CA PHE A 169 -37.64 -25.79 1.76
C PHE A 169 -39.17 -25.89 1.69
N ARG A 170 -39.78 -26.20 2.85
CA ARG A 170 -41.23 -26.45 2.98
C ARG A 170 -41.74 -27.53 2.01
N TYR A 171 -40.89 -28.47 1.61
CA TYR A 171 -41.15 -29.54 0.64
C TYR A 171 -41.47 -29.09 -0.79
N GLU A 172 -41.38 -27.79 -1.09
CA GLU A 172 -41.83 -27.24 -2.37
C GLU A 172 -40.79 -26.35 -3.05
N CYS A 173 -39.82 -25.81 -2.32
CA CYS A 173 -38.92 -24.78 -2.82
C CYS A 173 -37.45 -25.18 -2.75
N ASP A 174 -36.80 -25.16 -3.91
CA ASP A 174 -35.36 -25.31 -4.01
C ASP A 174 -34.68 -23.94 -3.91
N LEU A 175 -34.34 -23.51 -2.70
CA LEU A 175 -33.74 -22.19 -2.48
C LEU A 175 -32.36 -22.06 -3.13
N ARG A 176 -31.64 -23.17 -3.28
CA ARG A 176 -30.36 -23.20 -3.99
C ARG A 176 -30.55 -22.90 -5.47
N PHE A 177 -31.56 -23.48 -6.10
CA PHE A 177 -31.89 -23.17 -7.48
C PHE A 177 -32.38 -21.71 -7.63
N CYS A 178 -33.19 -21.22 -6.69
CA CYS A 178 -33.60 -19.81 -6.67
C CYS A 178 -32.39 -18.86 -6.57
N ALA A 179 -31.39 -19.20 -5.75
CA ALA A 179 -30.16 -18.42 -5.59
C ALA A 179 -29.35 -18.36 -6.90
N ILE A 180 -29.27 -19.48 -7.63
CA ILE A 180 -28.63 -19.52 -8.95
C ILE A 180 -29.33 -18.57 -9.92
N LEU A 181 -30.66 -18.59 -9.97
CA LEU A 181 -31.43 -17.73 -10.85
C LEU A 181 -31.29 -16.25 -10.47
N LEU A 182 -31.31 -15.91 -9.18
CA LEU A 182 -31.12 -14.53 -8.71
C LEU A 182 -29.77 -13.99 -9.15
N ARG A 183 -28.68 -14.74 -8.90
CA ARG A 183 -27.31 -14.34 -9.26
C ARG A 183 -27.16 -14.09 -10.76
N LEU A 184 -27.67 -15.02 -11.56
CA LEU A 184 -27.56 -14.90 -13.01
C LEU A 184 -28.46 -13.80 -13.56
N ALA A 185 -29.68 -13.64 -13.05
CA ALA A 185 -30.58 -12.61 -13.53
C ALA A 185 -30.10 -11.20 -13.16
N ASP A 186 -29.56 -11.02 -11.96
CA ASP A 186 -28.98 -9.75 -11.51
C ASP A 186 -27.79 -9.33 -12.38
N ILE A 187 -26.79 -10.21 -12.56
CA ILE A 187 -25.61 -9.88 -13.36
C ILE A 187 -25.92 -9.73 -14.87
N LEU A 188 -27.03 -10.32 -15.34
CA LEU A 188 -27.52 -10.18 -16.72
C LEU A 188 -28.34 -8.91 -16.96
N ASP A 189 -28.70 -8.16 -15.91
CA ASP A 189 -29.37 -6.86 -16.03
C ASP A 189 -28.37 -5.78 -16.46
N PHE A 190 -27.85 -5.96 -17.66
CA PHE A 190 -26.74 -5.21 -18.24
C PHE A 190 -27.15 -4.60 -19.56
N ASP A 191 -27.97 -3.56 -19.47
CA ASP A 191 -28.39 -2.74 -20.59
C ASP A 191 -28.61 -1.28 -20.18
N ARG A 192 -28.98 -0.44 -21.16
CA ARG A 192 -29.17 1.00 -21.00
C ARG A 192 -30.30 1.42 -20.03
N SER A 193 -31.24 0.54 -19.66
CA SER A 193 -32.29 0.89 -18.68
C SER A 193 -31.69 1.21 -17.31
N ARG A 194 -30.56 0.59 -16.96
CA ARG A 194 -29.78 0.89 -15.75
C ARG A 194 -29.11 2.25 -15.77
N SER A 195 -28.95 2.87 -16.94
CA SER A 195 -28.25 4.14 -17.13
C SER A 195 -28.98 5.06 -18.12
N PRO A 196 -30.17 5.60 -17.78
CA PRO A 196 -30.92 6.44 -18.71
C PRO A 196 -30.13 7.69 -19.11
N GLU A 197 -30.06 7.95 -20.42
CA GLU A 197 -29.19 8.99 -20.99
C GLU A 197 -29.41 10.38 -20.40
N GLN A 198 -30.66 10.75 -20.12
CA GLN A 198 -30.95 12.06 -19.54
C GLN A 198 -30.39 12.19 -18.12
N VAL A 199 -30.50 11.15 -17.30
CA VAL A 199 -29.96 11.14 -15.94
C VAL A 199 -28.43 11.22 -15.97
N TYR A 200 -27.79 10.46 -16.88
CA TYR A 200 -26.34 10.55 -17.10
C TYR A 200 -25.88 11.98 -17.39
N ARG A 201 -26.58 12.69 -18.29
CA ARG A 201 -26.28 14.07 -18.65
C ARG A 201 -26.50 15.03 -17.48
N ASP A 202 -27.60 14.86 -16.74
CA ASP A 202 -27.94 15.72 -15.60
C ASP A 202 -26.95 15.57 -14.44
N LEU A 203 -26.39 14.37 -14.24
CA LEU A 203 -25.33 14.10 -13.26
C LEU A 203 -23.96 14.68 -13.65
N ASN A 204 -23.82 15.06 -14.93
CA ASN A 204 -22.61 15.62 -15.53
C ASN A 204 -21.35 14.76 -15.27
N LEU A 205 -21.49 13.43 -15.34
CA LEU A 205 -20.42 12.48 -15.00
C LEU A 205 -19.18 12.62 -15.91
N ALA A 206 -19.40 12.90 -17.20
CA ALA A 206 -18.32 13.12 -18.18
C ALA A 206 -17.38 14.29 -17.83
N GLU A 207 -17.86 15.28 -17.07
CA GLU A 207 -17.07 16.44 -16.67
C GLU A 207 -16.41 16.28 -15.30
N ARG A 208 -16.79 15.25 -14.53
CA ARG A 208 -16.12 14.94 -13.25
C ARG A 208 -14.68 14.50 -13.53
N ARG A 209 -13.77 14.91 -12.65
CA ARG A 209 -12.31 14.71 -12.82
C ARG A 209 -11.67 13.95 -11.66
N ASP A 210 -12.41 13.75 -10.58
CA ASP A 210 -12.02 12.88 -9.48
C ASP A 210 -12.15 11.40 -9.87
N GLU A 211 -11.37 10.53 -9.23
CA GLU A 211 -11.30 9.10 -9.55
C GLU A 211 -12.67 8.40 -9.45
N ARG A 212 -13.48 8.79 -8.46
CA ARG A 212 -14.83 8.28 -8.26
C ARG A 212 -15.74 8.68 -9.41
N GLY A 213 -15.72 9.97 -9.78
CA GLY A 213 -16.42 10.49 -10.95
C GLY A 213 -16.05 9.78 -12.24
N ALA A 214 -14.76 9.51 -12.47
CA ALA A 214 -14.29 8.77 -13.65
C ALA A 214 -14.77 7.31 -13.65
N THR A 215 -14.78 6.65 -12.48
CA THR A 215 -15.30 5.29 -12.32
C THR A 215 -16.80 5.23 -12.62
N SER A 216 -17.57 6.17 -12.05
CA SER A 216 -19.01 6.30 -12.33
C SER A 216 -19.29 6.60 -13.81
N ASP A 217 -18.54 7.51 -14.44
CA ASP A 217 -18.70 7.81 -15.88
C ASP A 217 -18.55 6.55 -16.73
N LEU A 218 -17.49 5.78 -16.48
CA LEU A 218 -17.18 4.57 -17.21
C LEU A 218 -18.26 3.50 -17.02
N GLU A 219 -18.70 3.29 -15.78
CA GLU A 219 -19.76 2.35 -15.44
C GLU A 219 -21.08 2.70 -16.15
N TRP A 220 -21.47 3.97 -16.13
CA TRP A 220 -22.68 4.44 -16.81
C TRP A 220 -22.58 4.30 -18.33
N ARG A 221 -21.45 4.66 -18.94
CA ARG A 221 -21.25 4.54 -20.39
C ARG A 221 -21.26 3.10 -20.87
N LYS A 222 -20.75 2.17 -20.05
CA LYS A 222 -20.80 0.72 -20.29
C LYS A 222 -22.24 0.22 -20.44
N HIS A 223 -23.14 0.60 -19.52
CA HIS A 223 -24.57 0.28 -19.61
C HIS A 223 -25.24 1.03 -20.77
N LEU A 224 -24.99 2.33 -20.94
CA LEU A 224 -25.61 3.17 -21.97
C LEU A 224 -25.32 2.67 -23.39
N ALA A 225 -24.13 2.10 -23.60
CA ALA A 225 -23.71 1.50 -24.86
C ALA A 225 -24.30 0.10 -25.11
N SER A 226 -24.97 -0.51 -24.13
CA SER A 226 -25.42 -1.90 -24.15
C SER A 226 -26.94 -2.01 -24.32
N GLU A 227 -27.39 -2.88 -25.23
CA GLU A 227 -28.82 -3.16 -25.48
C GLU A 227 -29.28 -4.48 -24.81
N GLY A 228 -28.39 -5.13 -24.07
CA GLY A 228 -28.68 -6.34 -23.30
C GLY A 228 -28.52 -7.65 -24.07
N PHE A 229 -29.07 -8.71 -23.46
CA PHE A 229 -28.93 -10.09 -23.92
C PHE A 229 -30.11 -10.56 -24.77
N SER A 230 -29.80 -11.39 -25.77
CA SER A 230 -30.77 -12.10 -26.59
C SER A 230 -30.68 -13.60 -26.32
N PHE A 231 -31.76 -14.17 -25.82
CA PHE A 231 -31.87 -15.60 -25.54
C PHE A 231 -32.24 -16.37 -26.81
N PRO A 232 -31.56 -17.48 -27.12
CA PRO A 232 -31.91 -18.30 -28.29
C PRO A 232 -33.25 -19.00 -28.07
N ALA A 233 -33.98 -19.19 -29.17
CA ALA A 233 -35.28 -19.88 -29.16
C ALA A 233 -35.17 -21.35 -28.76
N ARG A 234 -34.04 -22.01 -29.09
CA ARG A 234 -33.72 -23.37 -28.69
C ARG A 234 -32.55 -23.34 -27.72
N ARG A 235 -32.70 -24.00 -26.57
CA ARG A 235 -31.71 -24.03 -25.50
C ARG A 235 -31.24 -25.45 -25.32
N GLU A 236 -29.99 -25.67 -25.69
CA GLU A 236 -29.27 -26.93 -25.46
C GLU A 236 -28.31 -26.73 -24.28
N PRO A 237 -27.73 -27.79 -23.70
CA PRO A 237 -26.69 -27.62 -22.70
C PRO A 237 -25.58 -26.69 -23.22
N ASP A 238 -25.16 -25.72 -22.40
CA ASP A 238 -24.12 -24.74 -22.78
C ASP A 238 -24.52 -23.84 -23.97
N TYR A 239 -25.78 -23.39 -24.00
CA TYR A 239 -26.25 -22.48 -25.06
C TYR A 239 -25.60 -21.10 -24.95
N GLU A 240 -25.53 -20.41 -26.10
CA GLU A 240 -24.90 -19.10 -26.23
C GLU A 240 -25.95 -17.98 -26.16
N LEU A 241 -25.65 -16.92 -25.41
CA LEU A 241 -26.44 -15.68 -25.38
C LEU A 241 -25.89 -14.68 -26.39
N GLY A 242 -26.75 -14.10 -27.22
CA GLY A 242 -26.36 -12.96 -28.04
C GLY A 242 -26.20 -11.71 -27.17
N PHE A 243 -25.17 -10.90 -27.40
CA PHE A 243 -25.03 -9.61 -26.74
C PHE A 243 -24.86 -8.48 -27.77
N ILE A 244 -25.61 -7.39 -27.59
CA ILE A 244 -25.65 -6.26 -28.52
C ILE A 244 -25.14 -5.01 -27.81
N ALA A 245 -24.11 -4.39 -28.37
CA ALA A 245 -23.60 -3.11 -27.87
C ALA A 245 -23.00 -2.24 -28.97
N GLY A 246 -23.15 -0.93 -28.82
CA GLY A 246 -22.62 0.10 -29.71
C GLY A 246 -21.72 1.10 -28.97
N PRO A 247 -20.55 0.66 -28.45
CA PRO A 247 -19.66 1.51 -27.65
C PRO A 247 -19.13 2.71 -28.44
N ASP A 248 -19.11 3.87 -27.79
CA ASP A 248 -18.66 5.14 -28.35
C ASP A 248 -17.13 5.30 -28.35
N SER A 249 -16.43 4.45 -27.60
CA SER A 249 -14.98 4.54 -27.38
C SER A 249 -14.37 3.16 -27.11
N PRO A 250 -13.06 2.97 -27.39
CA PRO A 250 -12.38 1.70 -27.13
C PRO A 250 -12.34 1.29 -25.66
N ALA A 251 -12.26 2.26 -24.73
CA ALA A 251 -12.27 1.98 -23.29
C ALA A 251 -13.60 1.33 -22.86
N VAL A 252 -14.73 1.93 -23.27
CA VAL A 252 -16.06 1.37 -23.00
C VAL A 252 -16.22 -0.02 -23.63
N GLU A 253 -15.75 -0.23 -24.87
CA GLU A 253 -15.80 -1.57 -25.48
C GLU A 253 -14.96 -2.60 -24.71
N TYR A 254 -13.79 -2.20 -24.22
CA TYR A 254 -12.95 -3.04 -23.38
C TYR A 254 -13.67 -3.44 -22.10
N ASP A 255 -14.25 -2.48 -21.37
CA ASP A 255 -14.93 -2.77 -20.11
C ASP A 255 -16.20 -3.62 -20.29
N ILE A 256 -16.95 -3.40 -21.37
CA ILE A 256 -18.06 -4.29 -21.75
C ILE A 256 -17.53 -5.71 -21.91
N ARG A 257 -16.47 -5.92 -22.70
CA ARG A 257 -15.93 -7.27 -22.99
C ARG A 257 -15.32 -7.92 -21.75
N GLU A 258 -14.68 -7.17 -20.88
CA GLU A 258 -14.18 -7.67 -19.58
C GLU A 258 -15.35 -8.09 -18.69
N PHE A 259 -16.41 -7.28 -18.60
CA PHE A 259 -17.59 -7.61 -17.82
C PHE A 259 -18.32 -8.86 -18.35
N LEU A 260 -18.42 -9.04 -19.67
CA LEU A 260 -18.95 -10.27 -20.26
C LEU A 260 -18.12 -11.52 -19.87
N THR A 261 -16.80 -11.37 -19.70
CA THR A 261 -15.95 -12.47 -19.20
C THR A 261 -16.26 -12.81 -17.74
N VAL A 262 -16.58 -11.81 -16.91
CA VAL A 262 -17.06 -12.03 -15.54
C VAL A 262 -18.38 -12.80 -15.53
N ILE A 263 -19.31 -12.43 -16.42
CA ILE A 263 -20.61 -13.11 -16.57
C ILE A 263 -20.42 -14.59 -16.99
N GLU A 264 -19.55 -14.89 -17.96
CA GLU A 264 -19.25 -16.27 -18.36
C GLU A 264 -18.59 -17.10 -17.24
N ALA A 265 -17.75 -16.48 -16.41
CA ALA A 265 -17.21 -17.13 -15.22
C ALA A 265 -18.33 -17.47 -14.21
N GLU A 266 -19.30 -16.58 -14.05
CA GLU A 266 -20.46 -16.81 -13.18
C GLU A 266 -21.36 -17.92 -13.71
N PHE A 267 -21.60 -17.99 -15.03
CA PHE A 267 -22.27 -19.12 -15.68
C PHE A 267 -21.64 -20.46 -15.30
N THR A 268 -20.32 -20.53 -15.38
CA THR A 268 -19.56 -21.74 -15.07
C THR A 268 -19.74 -22.16 -13.61
N LYS A 269 -19.67 -21.20 -12.67
CA LYS A 269 -19.87 -21.44 -11.24
C LYS A 269 -21.31 -21.92 -10.95
N CYS A 270 -22.31 -21.23 -11.50
CA CYS A 270 -23.72 -21.57 -11.33
C CYS A 270 -24.08 -22.93 -11.97
N ALA A 271 -23.56 -23.23 -13.15
CA ALA A 271 -23.76 -24.53 -13.81
C ALA A 271 -23.19 -25.69 -12.98
N ALA A 272 -22.05 -25.48 -12.29
CA ALA A 272 -21.49 -26.48 -11.39
C ALA A 272 -22.38 -26.75 -10.15
N LEU A 273 -23.18 -25.77 -9.71
CA LEU A 273 -24.10 -25.88 -8.58
C LEU A 273 -25.40 -26.62 -8.89
N LEU A 274 -25.81 -26.72 -10.16
CA LEU A 274 -27.03 -27.45 -10.55
C LEU A 274 -27.02 -28.90 -10.05
N ARG A 275 -25.85 -29.55 -10.00
CA ARG A 275 -25.74 -30.94 -9.52
C ARG A 275 -26.09 -31.10 -8.03
N SER A 276 -26.02 -30.02 -7.26
CA SER A 276 -26.43 -29.97 -5.86
C SER A 276 -27.87 -29.47 -5.67
N CYS A 277 -28.60 -29.14 -6.74
CA CYS A 277 -30.02 -28.82 -6.66
C CYS A 277 -30.87 -30.09 -6.56
N SER A 278 -32.15 -29.89 -6.26
CA SER A 278 -33.18 -30.94 -6.26
C SER A 278 -33.27 -31.66 -7.60
N GLU A 279 -33.91 -32.83 -7.57
CA GLU A 279 -34.07 -33.67 -8.75
C GLU A 279 -34.79 -32.97 -9.91
N ARG A 280 -35.66 -31.99 -9.60
CA ARG A 280 -36.42 -31.17 -10.55
C ARG A 280 -35.52 -30.26 -11.36
N TRP A 281 -34.46 -29.72 -10.75
CA TRP A 281 -33.66 -28.64 -11.32
C TRP A 281 -32.25 -29.06 -11.75
N ARG A 282 -31.72 -30.18 -11.27
CA ARG A 282 -30.36 -30.64 -11.61
C ARG A 282 -30.06 -30.84 -13.10
N ALA A 283 -31.10 -30.96 -13.92
CA ALA A 283 -31.02 -31.12 -15.38
C ALA A 283 -31.38 -29.84 -16.16
N HIS A 284 -31.58 -28.71 -15.48
CA HIS A 284 -31.85 -27.42 -16.12
C HIS A 284 -30.65 -26.96 -16.95
N PHE A 285 -30.89 -26.27 -18.06
CA PHE A 285 -29.83 -25.73 -18.90
C PHE A 285 -29.63 -24.25 -18.62
N LEU A 286 -28.39 -23.89 -18.29
CA LEU A 286 -27.94 -22.52 -18.13
C LEU A 286 -27.09 -22.12 -19.34
N PRO A 287 -27.00 -20.82 -19.65
CA PRO A 287 -26.06 -20.35 -20.66
C PRO A 287 -24.63 -20.64 -20.19
N GLY A 288 -23.69 -20.77 -21.12
CA GLY A 288 -22.27 -20.87 -20.76
C GLY A 288 -21.32 -20.09 -21.64
N ARG A 289 -21.83 -19.43 -22.70
CA ARG A 289 -21.07 -18.51 -23.56
C ARG A 289 -21.90 -17.31 -23.98
N ILE A 290 -21.20 -16.25 -24.39
CA ILE A 290 -21.79 -15.02 -24.90
C ILE A 290 -21.23 -14.74 -26.29
N ASP A 291 -22.10 -14.62 -27.29
CA ASP A 291 -21.74 -14.16 -28.63
C ASP A 291 -21.46 -12.66 -28.60
N ARG A 292 -20.20 -12.31 -28.83
CA ARG A 292 -19.68 -10.93 -28.81
C ARG A 292 -19.58 -10.31 -30.22
N GLN A 293 -20.10 -10.96 -31.27
CA GLN A 293 -20.00 -10.48 -32.67
C GLN A 293 -20.81 -9.21 -32.95
N ASN A 294 -21.84 -8.93 -32.14
CA ASN A 294 -22.70 -7.75 -32.28
C ASN A 294 -22.27 -6.58 -31.39
N ILE A 295 -21.05 -6.62 -30.85
CA ILE A 295 -20.39 -5.47 -30.24
C ILE A 295 -19.66 -4.70 -31.34
N ARG A 296 -20.16 -3.51 -31.67
CA ARG A 296 -19.65 -2.71 -32.81
C ARG A 296 -19.38 -1.27 -32.40
N GLY A 297 -18.10 -0.98 -32.15
CA GLY A 297 -17.60 0.38 -31.99
C GLY A 297 -17.68 1.24 -33.26
N LYS A 298 -17.72 2.57 -33.09
CA LYS A 298 -17.75 3.54 -34.19
C LYS A 298 -16.38 4.21 -34.37
N GLY A 299 -15.80 4.08 -35.57
CA GLY A 299 -14.60 4.84 -35.95
C GLY A 299 -13.27 4.30 -35.39
N TYR A 300 -13.26 3.08 -34.84
CA TYR A 300 -12.05 2.37 -34.44
C TYR A 300 -12.16 0.88 -34.74
N THR A 301 -11.01 0.20 -34.82
CA THR A 301 -10.95 -1.26 -34.82
C THR A 301 -10.61 -1.69 -33.40
N TYR A 302 -11.50 -2.45 -32.78
CA TYR A 302 -11.21 -3.04 -31.48
C TYR A 302 -10.08 -4.06 -31.59
N GLY A 303 -9.15 -4.00 -30.66
CA GLY A 303 -8.05 -4.93 -30.50
C GLY A 303 -7.33 -4.64 -29.19
N GLU A 304 -6.70 -5.66 -28.60
CA GLU A 304 -5.94 -5.54 -27.36
C GLU A 304 -4.56 -4.88 -27.58
N HIS A 305 -4.57 -3.70 -28.20
CA HIS A 305 -3.37 -2.93 -28.49
C HIS A 305 -2.95 -2.12 -27.26
N ARG A 306 -2.35 -2.78 -26.27
CA ARG A 306 -1.80 -2.14 -25.06
C ARG A 306 -0.28 -2.19 -25.04
N PHE A 307 0.35 -1.15 -24.46
CA PHE A 307 1.76 -1.27 -24.09
C PHE A 307 1.88 -2.40 -23.08
N THR A 308 2.68 -3.39 -23.43
CA THR A 308 3.07 -4.45 -22.50
C THR A 308 4.49 -4.14 -22.05
N LEU A 309 4.74 -4.33 -20.76
CA LEU A 309 6.09 -4.23 -20.22
C LEU A 309 6.75 -5.59 -20.40
N ASP A 310 7.92 -5.59 -21.04
CA ASP A 310 8.80 -6.74 -20.95
C ASP A 310 9.42 -6.74 -19.55
N GLN A 311 8.90 -7.62 -18.69
CA GLN A 311 9.34 -7.75 -17.30
C GLN A 311 10.87 -7.94 -17.21
N ARG A 312 11.49 -8.66 -18.15
CA ARG A 312 12.94 -8.88 -18.15
C ARG A 312 13.68 -7.57 -18.38
N GLU A 313 13.27 -6.81 -19.39
CA GLU A 313 13.93 -5.55 -19.74
C GLU A 313 13.73 -4.49 -18.65
N VAL A 314 12.55 -4.41 -18.02
CA VAL A 314 12.29 -3.52 -16.88
C VAL A 314 13.18 -3.87 -15.70
N LEU A 315 13.31 -5.15 -15.35
CA LEU A 315 14.18 -5.59 -14.27
C LEU A 315 15.66 -5.32 -14.59
N GLN A 316 16.10 -5.53 -15.83
CA GLN A 316 17.45 -5.16 -16.26
C GLN A 316 17.70 -3.65 -16.19
N LEU A 317 16.71 -2.82 -16.51
CA LEU A 317 16.83 -1.36 -16.33
C LEU A 317 16.98 -0.99 -14.86
N LEU A 318 16.21 -1.62 -13.97
CA LEU A 318 16.25 -1.38 -12.51
C LEU A 318 17.56 -1.85 -11.85
N MET A 319 18.11 -2.97 -12.33
CA MET A 319 19.32 -3.59 -11.77
C MET A 319 20.61 -3.20 -12.49
N GLY A 320 20.52 -2.61 -13.68
CA GLY A 320 21.68 -2.33 -14.51
C GLY A 320 22.55 -1.18 -13.98
N ASP A 321 23.75 -1.07 -14.55
CA ASP A 321 24.82 -0.12 -14.19
C ASP A 321 24.42 1.37 -14.15
N LYS A 322 23.21 1.73 -14.56
CA LYS A 322 22.73 3.10 -14.65
C LYS A 322 22.03 3.60 -13.38
N LEU A 323 21.50 2.73 -12.52
CA LEU A 323 20.79 3.15 -11.30
C LEU A 323 21.69 3.12 -10.06
N TYR A 324 22.50 2.08 -9.90
CA TYR A 324 23.37 1.91 -8.73
C TYR A 324 24.84 1.97 -9.14
N GLU A 325 25.57 2.96 -8.63
CA GLU A 325 27.02 3.07 -8.85
C GLU A 325 27.78 2.08 -7.96
N ASN A 326 27.21 1.72 -6.80
CA ASN A 326 27.72 0.70 -5.89
C ASN A 326 26.86 -0.57 -6.02
N PRO A 327 27.43 -1.73 -6.44
CA PRO A 327 26.69 -2.97 -6.60
C PRO A 327 26.21 -3.58 -5.27
N TYR A 328 26.79 -3.16 -4.14
CA TYR A 328 26.47 -3.64 -2.79
C TYR A 328 25.38 -2.82 -2.08
N VAL A 329 24.62 -2.00 -2.83
CA VAL A 329 23.51 -1.19 -2.29
C VAL A 329 22.47 -2.00 -1.51
N PHE A 330 22.35 -3.31 -1.79
CA PHE A 330 21.43 -4.18 -1.08
C PHE A 330 21.70 -4.23 0.43
N VAL A 331 22.96 -4.05 0.88
CA VAL A 331 23.29 -3.95 2.31
C VAL A 331 22.53 -2.80 2.96
N ARG A 332 22.52 -1.62 2.31
CA ARG A 332 21.77 -0.46 2.78
C ARG A 332 20.27 -0.71 2.83
N GLU A 333 19.71 -1.29 1.76
CA GLU A 333 18.26 -1.53 1.65
C GLU A 333 17.78 -2.53 2.71
N LEU A 334 18.55 -3.61 2.95
CA LEU A 334 18.24 -4.59 3.98
C LEU A 334 18.36 -4.00 5.39
N LEU A 335 19.38 -3.19 5.65
CA LEU A 335 19.51 -2.47 6.93
C LEU A 335 18.34 -1.52 7.18
N GLN A 336 17.91 -0.76 6.16
CA GLN A 336 16.77 0.14 6.28
C GLN A 336 15.48 -0.63 6.60
N ASN A 337 15.23 -1.74 5.91
CA ASN A 337 14.08 -2.60 6.17
C ASN A 337 14.11 -3.17 7.60
N ALA A 338 15.27 -3.67 8.05
CA ALA A 338 15.46 -4.20 9.40
C ALA A 338 15.22 -3.11 10.48
N LEU A 339 15.75 -1.90 10.28
CA LEU A 339 15.55 -0.78 11.18
C LEU A 339 14.09 -0.33 11.25
N ASP A 340 13.42 -0.23 10.09
CA ASP A 340 12.02 0.20 10.03
C ASP A 340 11.09 -0.82 10.69
N THR A 341 11.29 -2.12 10.46
CA THR A 341 10.45 -3.15 11.07
C THR A 341 10.68 -3.29 12.57
N SER A 342 11.93 -3.15 13.04
CA SER A 342 12.26 -3.13 14.47
C SER A 342 11.59 -1.96 15.19
N ARG A 343 11.66 -0.76 14.62
CA ARG A 343 11.02 0.43 15.19
C ARG A 343 9.50 0.40 15.08
N HIS A 344 8.97 -0.17 14.00
CA HIS A 344 7.54 -0.40 13.88
C HIS A 344 7.04 -1.33 15.00
N ARG A 345 7.83 -2.37 15.34
CA ARG A 345 7.51 -3.25 16.47
C ARG A 345 7.53 -2.51 17.80
N GLU A 346 8.52 -1.66 18.06
CA GLU A 346 8.53 -0.85 19.28
C GLU A 346 7.27 0.03 19.40
N PHE A 347 6.89 0.69 18.31
CA PHE A 347 5.67 1.50 18.27
C PHE A 347 4.40 0.68 18.51
N TYR A 348 4.29 -0.50 17.89
CA TYR A 348 3.21 -1.46 18.13
C TYR A 348 3.15 -1.89 19.61
N GLU A 349 4.26 -2.35 20.17
CA GLU A 349 4.35 -2.84 21.55
C GLU A 349 4.00 -1.74 22.57
N HIS A 350 4.44 -0.50 22.33
CA HIS A 350 4.09 0.65 23.17
C HIS A 350 2.59 0.96 23.12
N SER A 351 1.97 0.84 21.94
CA SER A 351 0.52 0.99 21.78
C SER A 351 -0.29 -0.12 22.50
N MET A 352 0.36 -1.25 22.80
CA MET A 352 -0.19 -2.36 23.58
C MET A 352 0.10 -2.23 25.08
N GLY A 353 0.74 -1.14 25.52
CA GLY A 353 1.06 -0.85 26.92
C GLY A 353 2.47 -1.27 27.35
N ASN A 354 3.27 -1.87 26.46
CA ASN A 354 4.63 -2.33 26.76
C ASN A 354 5.65 -1.19 26.58
N LEU A 355 5.52 -0.08 27.32
CA LEU A 355 6.29 1.17 27.10
C LEU A 355 7.82 1.02 27.19
N ASP A 356 8.30 0.05 27.96
CA ASP A 356 9.73 -0.24 28.13
C ASP A 356 10.26 -1.22 27.08
N PHE A 357 9.40 -1.74 26.19
CA PHE A 357 9.84 -2.66 25.14
C PHE A 357 10.87 -1.98 24.24
N ARG A 358 11.96 -2.68 23.99
CA ARG A 358 12.98 -2.36 22.99
C ARG A 358 13.21 -3.58 22.13
N CYS A 359 13.38 -3.34 20.83
CA CYS A 359 13.69 -4.42 19.91
C CYS A 359 15.11 -4.94 20.19
N GLU A 360 15.30 -6.25 20.04
CA GLU A 360 16.63 -6.85 20.13
C GLU A 360 17.56 -6.33 19.02
N PRO A 361 18.88 -6.30 19.23
CA PRO A 361 19.83 -5.84 18.23
C PRO A 361 19.71 -6.61 16.91
N ILE A 362 19.79 -5.88 15.79
CA ILE A 362 19.83 -6.47 14.45
C ILE A 362 21.17 -7.20 14.30
N GLN A 363 21.11 -8.47 13.96
CA GLN A 363 22.29 -9.33 13.82
C GLN A 363 22.69 -9.41 12.34
N VAL A 364 23.92 -9.01 12.04
CA VAL A 364 24.53 -9.13 10.72
C VAL A 364 25.60 -10.22 10.78
N SER A 365 25.66 -11.06 9.76
CA SER A 365 26.61 -12.18 9.68
C SER A 365 26.99 -12.44 8.24
N GLU A 366 28.22 -12.90 8.03
CA GLU A 366 28.66 -13.46 6.76
C GLU A 366 29.37 -14.80 6.97
N TRP A 367 29.33 -15.66 5.96
CA TRP A 367 30.07 -16.91 5.94
C TRP A 367 30.26 -17.40 4.51
N VAL A 368 31.12 -18.39 4.34
CA VAL A 368 31.26 -19.14 3.09
C VAL A 368 30.68 -20.53 3.30
N ASP A 369 29.78 -20.96 2.41
CA ASP A 369 29.16 -22.29 2.50
C ASP A 369 30.11 -23.41 2.02
N GLY A 370 29.64 -24.66 2.12
CA GLY A 370 30.42 -25.83 1.70
C GLY A 370 30.71 -25.90 0.20
N GLU A 371 30.02 -25.10 -0.62
CA GLU A 371 30.22 -24.99 -2.07
C GLU A 371 31.14 -23.82 -2.44
N GLY A 372 31.54 -22.99 -1.46
CA GLY A 372 32.43 -21.86 -1.66
C GLY A 372 31.73 -20.53 -1.96
N TYR A 373 30.40 -20.45 -1.82
CA TYR A 373 29.67 -19.20 -2.01
C TYR A 373 29.66 -18.37 -0.72
N GLN A 374 29.91 -17.07 -0.84
CA GLN A 374 29.75 -16.13 0.26
C GLN A 374 28.27 -15.82 0.47
N TRP A 375 27.86 -15.80 1.72
CA TRP A 375 26.52 -15.43 2.16
C TRP A 375 26.60 -14.23 3.08
N VAL A 376 25.67 -13.29 2.90
CA VAL A 376 25.44 -12.17 3.81
C VAL A 376 24.04 -12.32 4.37
N CYS A 377 23.89 -12.27 5.69
CA CYS A 377 22.59 -12.42 6.32
C CYS A 377 22.33 -11.34 7.36
N MET A 378 21.10 -10.82 7.34
CA MET A 378 20.57 -9.86 8.29
C MET A 378 19.39 -10.46 9.01
N GLU A 379 19.40 -10.36 10.33
CA GLU A 379 18.34 -10.84 11.21
C GLU A 379 17.85 -9.70 12.09
N ASP A 380 16.59 -9.33 11.89
CA ASP A 380 15.86 -8.38 12.73
C ASP A 380 14.88 -9.10 13.66
N PHE A 381 14.51 -8.42 14.73
CA PHE A 381 13.49 -8.86 15.67
C PHE A 381 12.27 -7.94 15.63
N GLY A 382 11.95 -7.42 14.44
CA GLY A 382 10.85 -6.48 14.24
C GLY A 382 9.49 -7.15 14.07
N MET A 383 8.61 -6.50 13.33
CA MET A 383 7.22 -6.95 13.15
C MET A 383 7.12 -8.32 12.49
N GLY A 384 8.08 -8.67 11.63
CA GLY A 384 7.94 -9.79 10.70
C GLY A 384 6.88 -9.52 9.63
N MET A 385 6.50 -10.57 8.90
CA MET A 385 5.56 -10.51 7.77
C MET A 385 4.56 -11.67 7.85
N THR A 386 3.31 -11.39 7.48
CA THR A 386 2.27 -12.37 7.16
C THR A 386 2.36 -12.80 5.69
N GLU A 387 1.66 -13.86 5.32
CA GLU A 387 1.56 -14.29 3.92
C GLU A 387 0.93 -13.21 3.03
N ALA A 388 -0.06 -12.48 3.54
CA ALA A 388 -0.66 -11.34 2.85
C ALA A 388 0.39 -10.25 2.57
N ILE A 389 1.19 -9.87 3.58
CA ILE A 389 2.26 -8.88 3.39
C ILE A 389 3.27 -9.33 2.33
N ILE A 390 3.63 -10.62 2.31
CA ILE A 390 4.53 -11.18 1.31
C ILE A 390 3.94 -11.04 -0.10
N ASN A 391 2.69 -11.49 -0.29
CA ASN A 391 2.05 -11.51 -1.61
C ASN A 391 1.71 -10.10 -2.12
N ASP A 392 1.36 -9.17 -1.24
CA ASP A 392 0.90 -7.84 -1.62
C ASP A 392 2.00 -6.78 -1.67
N PHE A 393 3.13 -6.99 -1.00
CA PHE A 393 4.21 -5.99 -0.95
C PHE A 393 5.58 -6.56 -1.29
N LEU A 394 5.98 -7.71 -0.74
CA LEU A 394 7.34 -8.24 -0.98
C LEU A 394 7.52 -8.70 -2.44
N LEU A 395 6.50 -9.33 -3.02
CA LEU A 395 6.55 -9.89 -4.38
C LEU A 395 6.08 -8.92 -5.47
N LYS A 396 5.39 -7.84 -5.11
CA LYS A 396 4.90 -6.82 -6.05
C LYS A 396 5.96 -5.73 -6.18
N VAL A 397 6.71 -5.76 -7.28
CA VAL A 397 7.76 -4.76 -7.58
C VAL A 397 7.19 -3.34 -7.57
N GLY A 398 7.81 -2.46 -6.76
CA GLY A 398 7.41 -1.06 -6.65
C GLY A 398 6.28 -0.79 -5.65
N CYS A 399 5.76 -1.83 -4.99
CA CYS A 399 4.80 -1.69 -3.89
C CYS A 399 5.55 -1.67 -2.56
N SER A 400 5.29 -0.66 -1.72
CA SER A 400 5.84 -0.55 -0.38
C SER A 400 4.73 -0.69 0.65
N TYR A 401 4.86 -1.63 1.60
CA TYR A 401 3.95 -1.76 2.73
C TYR A 401 3.80 -0.43 3.48
N TYR A 402 4.90 0.31 3.64
CA TYR A 402 4.96 1.58 4.34
C TYR A 402 4.23 2.75 3.65
N ASN A 403 3.81 2.59 2.38
CA ASN A 403 2.97 3.57 1.67
C ASN A 403 1.52 3.07 1.52
N SER A 404 1.17 1.93 2.11
CA SER A 404 -0.17 1.36 1.99
C SER A 404 -1.15 2.00 2.95
N ALA A 405 -2.43 2.04 2.57
CA ALA A 405 -3.50 2.44 3.47
C ALA A 405 -3.57 1.54 4.72
N GLN A 406 -3.19 0.26 4.58
CA GLN A 406 -3.05 -0.68 5.71
C GLN A 406 -2.08 -0.16 6.76
N PHE A 407 -0.88 0.24 6.36
CA PHE A 407 0.12 0.76 7.29
C PHE A 407 -0.31 2.11 7.90
N GLU A 408 -0.90 3.01 7.10
CA GLU A 408 -1.41 4.29 7.61
C GLU A 408 -2.53 4.09 8.64
N ALA A 409 -3.44 3.14 8.39
CA ALA A 409 -4.48 2.73 9.34
C ALA A 409 -3.89 2.15 10.64
N ASP A 410 -2.84 1.33 10.55
CA ASP A 410 -2.17 0.79 11.73
C ASP A 410 -1.51 1.90 12.55
N VAL A 411 -0.86 2.87 11.88
CA VAL A 411 -0.28 4.05 12.56
C VAL A 411 -1.34 4.86 13.29
N ILE A 412 -2.49 5.12 12.65
CA ILE A 412 -3.63 5.79 13.27
C ILE A 412 -4.09 5.05 14.53
N ARG A 413 -4.28 3.73 14.44
CA ARG A 413 -4.75 2.90 15.55
C ARG A 413 -3.79 2.89 16.72
N TYR A 414 -2.49 2.84 16.44
CA TYR A 414 -1.45 2.84 17.47
C TYR A 414 -1.33 4.22 18.12
N ALA A 415 -1.30 5.29 17.33
CA ALA A 415 -1.19 6.68 17.82
C ALA A 415 -2.32 7.08 18.78
N ARG A 416 -3.52 6.51 18.64
CA ARG A 416 -4.62 6.69 19.61
C ARG A 416 -4.32 6.18 21.02
N LYS A 417 -3.32 5.30 21.16
CA LYS A 417 -2.98 4.61 22.41
C LYS A 417 -1.61 5.03 22.97
N THR A 418 -0.84 5.83 22.24
CA THR A 418 0.51 6.25 22.64
C THR A 418 0.87 7.61 22.07
N ASP A 419 1.61 8.42 22.83
CA ASP A 419 2.15 9.71 22.38
C ASP A 419 3.38 9.56 21.44
N HIS A 420 3.77 8.32 21.13
CA HIS A 420 4.88 8.03 20.23
C HIS A 420 4.43 8.16 18.77
N THR A 421 5.37 8.48 17.88
CA THR A 421 5.13 8.52 16.44
C THR A 421 6.15 7.66 15.71
N PHE A 422 5.69 7.00 14.64
CA PHE A 422 6.56 6.19 13.78
C PHE A 422 6.45 6.70 12.34
N LYS A 423 7.62 6.93 11.73
CA LYS A 423 7.77 7.24 10.31
C LYS A 423 8.83 6.32 9.70
N PRO A 424 8.51 5.60 8.63
CA PRO A 424 9.47 4.70 7.98
C PRO A 424 10.50 5.47 7.15
N ILE A 425 11.68 4.88 7.00
CA ILE A 425 12.77 5.37 6.13
C ILE A 425 12.52 4.90 4.69
N SER A 426 12.10 3.64 4.54
CA SER A 426 11.91 2.93 3.27
C SER A 426 10.67 3.42 2.51
N ARG A 427 10.79 3.62 1.19
CA ARG A 427 9.72 4.24 0.37
C ARG A 427 9.38 3.55 -0.93
N PHE A 428 10.36 2.96 -1.62
CA PHE A 428 10.22 2.63 -3.04
C PHE A 428 9.83 1.16 -3.32
N GLY A 429 9.91 0.26 -2.33
CA GLY A 429 9.50 -1.14 -2.52
C GLY A 429 10.37 -1.93 -3.52
N ILE A 430 11.64 -1.57 -3.69
CA ILE A 430 12.59 -2.24 -4.61
C ILE A 430 13.79 -2.88 -3.88
N GLY A 431 13.84 -2.81 -2.55
CA GLY A 431 14.98 -3.25 -1.75
C GLY A 431 15.35 -4.73 -1.96
N LEU A 432 14.35 -5.61 -2.12
CA LEU A 432 14.60 -7.03 -2.41
C LEU A 432 15.27 -7.24 -3.77
N LEU A 433 14.91 -6.46 -4.80
CA LEU A 433 15.48 -6.62 -6.15
C LEU A 433 16.97 -6.25 -6.16
N SER A 434 17.38 -5.32 -5.30
CA SER A 434 18.78 -4.94 -5.17
C SER A 434 19.68 -6.12 -4.75
N CYS A 435 19.14 -7.11 -4.03
CA CYS A 435 19.86 -8.32 -3.65
C CYS A 435 20.32 -9.12 -4.88
N PHE A 436 19.55 -9.09 -5.99
CA PHE A 436 19.86 -9.85 -7.21
C PHE A 436 20.87 -9.15 -8.15
N ILE A 437 21.30 -7.93 -7.81
CA ILE A 437 22.38 -7.21 -8.52
C ILE A 437 23.69 -8.02 -8.39
N VAL A 438 24.01 -8.45 -7.17
CA VAL A 438 25.21 -9.26 -6.87
C VAL A 438 24.91 -10.69 -6.44
N GLY A 439 23.69 -10.97 -5.96
CA GLY A 439 23.28 -12.30 -5.54
C GLY A 439 22.57 -13.12 -6.61
N ASP A 440 22.56 -14.44 -6.42
CA ASP A 440 21.77 -15.38 -7.22
C ASP A 440 20.66 -16.07 -6.43
N GLN A 441 20.74 -16.07 -5.09
CA GLN A 441 19.77 -16.70 -4.20
C GLN A 441 19.48 -15.80 -2.99
N VAL A 442 18.20 -15.71 -2.63
CA VAL A 442 17.75 -15.02 -1.41
C VAL A 442 16.88 -15.97 -0.60
N GLU A 443 17.21 -16.09 0.68
CA GLU A 443 16.54 -16.96 1.63
C GLU A 443 15.97 -16.13 2.77
N ILE A 444 14.68 -16.28 3.04
CA ILE A 444 13.94 -15.52 4.05
C ILE A 444 13.27 -16.49 5.03
N ALA A 445 13.34 -16.18 6.32
CA ALA A 445 12.49 -16.75 7.35
C ALA A 445 11.88 -15.61 8.16
N THR A 446 10.56 -15.64 8.34
CA THR A 446 9.84 -14.57 9.01
C THR A 446 8.79 -15.13 9.94
N ARG A 447 8.51 -14.40 11.01
CA ARG A 447 7.37 -14.65 11.89
C ARG A 447 6.77 -13.32 12.31
N HIS A 448 5.48 -13.13 12.02
CA HIS A 448 4.79 -11.93 12.41
C HIS A 448 4.56 -11.87 13.94
N VAL A 449 4.62 -10.67 14.54
CA VAL A 449 4.46 -10.48 15.99
C VAL A 449 3.09 -10.91 16.50
N ALA A 450 2.03 -10.74 15.70
CA ALA A 450 0.69 -11.20 16.05
C ALA A 450 0.54 -12.73 16.01
N GLY A 451 1.46 -13.44 15.34
CA GLY A 451 1.52 -14.90 15.33
C GLY A 451 0.47 -15.62 14.46
N GLU A 452 -0.32 -14.90 13.67
CA GLU A 452 -1.46 -15.41 12.89
C GLU A 452 -1.08 -16.55 11.93
N ASP A 453 -0.03 -16.38 11.13
CA ASP A 453 0.41 -17.38 10.13
C ASP A 453 1.48 -18.36 10.67
N GLY A 454 1.92 -18.19 11.91
CA GLY A 454 3.10 -18.87 12.44
C GLY A 454 4.40 -18.51 11.67
N PRO A 455 5.44 -19.36 11.71
CA PRO A 455 6.67 -19.13 10.96
C PRO A 455 6.50 -19.46 9.47
N ILE A 456 7.03 -18.58 8.62
CA ILE A 456 7.05 -18.73 7.17
C ILE A 456 8.51 -18.81 6.70
N ARG A 457 8.80 -19.77 5.81
CA ARG A 457 10.08 -19.93 5.13
C ARG A 457 9.91 -19.67 3.65
N PHE A 458 10.81 -18.90 3.07
CA PHE A 458 10.68 -18.39 1.71
C PHE A 458 12.02 -18.39 0.97
N SER A 459 12.08 -19.00 -0.22
CA SER A 459 13.29 -19.14 -1.03
C SER A 459 13.09 -18.57 -2.43
N LEU A 460 14.04 -17.75 -2.88
CA LEU A 460 14.09 -17.15 -4.22
C LEU A 460 15.40 -17.53 -4.90
N SER A 461 15.32 -18.21 -6.04
CA SER A 461 16.49 -18.53 -6.87
C SER A 461 16.53 -17.61 -8.10
N GLY A 462 16.88 -16.34 -7.92
CA GLY A 462 16.90 -15.37 -9.00
C GLY A 462 15.54 -14.70 -9.28
N ILE A 463 15.59 -13.54 -9.92
CA ILE A 463 14.47 -12.61 -10.04
C ILE A 463 13.34 -13.05 -10.99
N GLN A 464 13.59 -14.04 -11.84
CA GLN A 464 12.65 -14.53 -12.86
C GLN A 464 12.16 -15.95 -12.62
N ASN A 465 12.63 -16.59 -11.56
CA ASN A 465 12.27 -17.96 -11.26
C ASN A 465 11.09 -18.03 -10.29
N PHE A 466 10.47 -19.21 -10.22
CA PHE A 466 9.47 -19.49 -9.21
C PHE A 466 10.09 -19.39 -7.81
N PHE A 467 9.31 -18.89 -6.86
CA PHE A 467 9.67 -18.89 -5.45
C PHE A 467 9.08 -20.10 -4.75
N VAL A 468 9.65 -20.45 -3.59
CA VAL A 468 9.14 -21.54 -2.75
C VAL A 468 8.74 -20.96 -1.40
N LEU A 469 7.44 -21.00 -1.09
CA LEU A 469 6.88 -20.63 0.21
C LEU A 469 6.53 -21.91 0.98
N GLN A 470 7.01 -22.00 2.22
CA GLN A 470 6.77 -23.11 3.13
C GLN A 470 6.18 -22.59 4.44
N LYS A 471 5.06 -23.18 4.85
CA LYS A 471 4.37 -22.94 6.12
C LYS A 471 3.78 -24.27 6.63
N ARG A 472 3.42 -24.33 7.91
CA ARG A 472 2.75 -25.51 8.47
C ARG A 472 1.44 -25.80 7.72
N PRO A 473 1.08 -27.09 7.51
CA PRO A 473 1.67 -28.30 8.07
C PRO A 473 2.92 -28.82 7.31
N ASN A 474 3.38 -28.14 6.26
CA ASN A 474 4.59 -28.55 5.55
C ASN A 474 5.83 -28.38 6.44
N LEU A 475 6.83 -29.24 6.25
CA LEU A 475 8.12 -29.10 6.93
C LEU A 475 8.86 -27.88 6.39
N LEU A 476 9.24 -26.97 7.28
CA LEU A 476 10.08 -25.83 6.94
C LEU A 476 11.53 -26.29 6.83
N THR A 477 12.17 -25.95 5.71
CA THR A 477 13.62 -26.15 5.56
C THR A 477 14.39 -25.22 6.48
N ALA A 478 15.54 -25.70 6.98
CA ALA A 478 16.41 -24.87 7.80
C ALA A 478 16.92 -23.64 7.01
N MET A 479 17.07 -22.51 7.70
CA MET A 479 17.77 -21.36 7.13
C MET A 479 19.24 -21.70 6.89
N PRO A 480 19.85 -21.19 5.80
CA PRO A 480 21.29 -21.28 5.65
C PRO A 480 21.94 -20.42 6.75
N GLY A 481 23.04 -20.90 7.32
CA GLY A 481 23.73 -20.18 8.39
C GLY A 481 24.98 -20.92 8.86
N PRO A 482 25.83 -20.25 9.64
CA PRO A 482 27.00 -20.87 10.24
C PRO A 482 26.58 -22.01 11.21
N PRO A 483 27.44 -23.03 11.40
CA PRO A 483 27.16 -24.12 12.33
C PRO A 483 26.83 -23.61 13.74
N GLY A 484 25.67 -24.00 14.29
CA GLY A 484 25.26 -23.66 15.66
C GLY A 484 24.20 -22.56 15.83
N ARG A 485 23.77 -21.90 14.75
CA ARG A 485 22.59 -21.01 14.77
C ARG A 485 21.27 -21.79 14.82
N GLU A 486 20.16 -21.09 15.04
CA GLU A 486 18.81 -21.67 15.16
C GLU A 486 18.53 -22.68 14.03
N SER A 487 18.46 -23.96 14.40
CA SER A 487 18.16 -25.04 13.48
C SER A 487 16.63 -25.24 13.42
N GLY A 488 16.01 -24.85 12.32
CA GLY A 488 14.59 -25.11 12.05
C GLY A 488 13.74 -23.85 11.88
N GLU A 489 12.52 -23.88 12.40
CA GLU A 489 11.53 -22.80 12.26
C GLU A 489 11.88 -21.59 13.14
N ARG A 490 11.71 -20.38 12.61
CA ARG A 490 11.91 -19.13 13.35
C ARG A 490 10.96 -19.03 14.54
N ARG A 491 11.49 -18.92 15.75
CA ARG A 491 10.67 -18.88 16.99
C ARG A 491 10.22 -17.48 17.37
N MET A 492 11.11 -16.51 17.24
CA MET A 492 10.87 -15.13 17.65
C MET A 492 10.26 -14.30 16.50
N PRO A 493 9.44 -13.28 16.80
CA PRO A 493 9.01 -12.33 15.79
C PRO A 493 10.17 -11.60 15.12
N GLY A 494 9.99 -11.25 13.84
CA GLY A 494 10.98 -10.56 13.01
C GLY A 494 11.35 -11.36 11.75
N THR A 495 12.36 -10.91 11.03
CA THR A 495 12.78 -11.50 9.75
C THR A 495 14.28 -11.80 9.73
N THR A 496 14.64 -12.97 9.20
CA THR A 496 15.99 -13.29 8.76
C THR A 496 16.01 -13.31 7.25
N LEU A 497 16.90 -12.55 6.62
CA LEU A 497 17.10 -12.54 5.18
C LEU A 497 18.58 -12.74 4.87
N CYS A 498 18.88 -13.83 4.15
CA CYS A 498 20.22 -14.17 3.72
C CYS A 498 20.33 -14.12 2.19
N VAL A 499 21.39 -13.50 1.67
CA VAL A 499 21.70 -13.37 0.25
C VAL A 499 22.96 -14.16 -0.05
N ARG A 500 22.90 -15.06 -1.03
CA ARG A 500 24.08 -15.73 -1.59
C ARG A 500 24.66 -14.88 -2.71
N LEU A 501 25.92 -14.51 -2.60
CA LEU A 501 26.63 -13.74 -3.61
C LEU A 501 27.03 -14.64 -4.78
N ASP A 502 26.89 -14.13 -6.00
CA ASP A 502 27.35 -14.80 -7.22
C ASP A 502 28.70 -14.21 -7.62
N PRO A 503 29.81 -14.99 -7.52
CA PRO A 503 31.15 -14.51 -7.86
C PRO A 503 31.29 -13.99 -9.31
N ARG A 504 30.37 -14.37 -10.21
CA ARG A 504 30.35 -13.89 -11.60
C ARG A 504 29.77 -12.48 -11.74
N LYS A 505 28.96 -12.04 -10.78
CA LYS A 505 28.30 -10.73 -10.75
C LYS A 505 29.08 -9.71 -9.92
N GLU A 506 29.93 -10.17 -9.02
CA GLU A 506 30.73 -9.30 -8.17
C GLU A 506 31.79 -8.51 -8.96
N ARG A 507 31.99 -7.25 -8.56
CA ARG A 507 33.04 -6.35 -9.11
C ARG A 507 34.17 -6.14 -8.09
N GLY A 508 34.47 -7.16 -7.30
CA GLY A 508 35.40 -7.13 -6.16
C GLY A 508 34.97 -8.13 -5.08
N ILE A 509 35.77 -8.28 -4.03
CA ILE A 509 35.34 -9.02 -2.84
C ILE A 509 34.58 -8.04 -1.95
N LEU A 510 33.38 -8.41 -1.51
CA LEU A 510 32.63 -7.61 -0.53
C LEU A 510 33.39 -7.58 0.81
N ASP A 511 33.76 -6.37 1.24
CA ASP A 511 34.11 -6.09 2.63
C ASP A 511 32.85 -5.56 3.34
N LEU A 512 32.17 -6.47 4.05
CA LEU A 512 30.91 -6.17 4.70
C LEU A 512 31.09 -5.18 5.86
N ASP A 513 32.19 -5.26 6.63
CA ASP A 513 32.47 -4.34 7.74
C ASP A 513 32.58 -2.90 7.23
N THR A 514 33.32 -2.69 6.14
CA THR A 514 33.44 -1.38 5.49
C THR A 514 32.09 -0.89 4.95
N GLU A 515 31.29 -1.76 4.33
CA GLU A 515 29.99 -1.37 3.78
C GLU A 515 28.97 -1.05 4.89
N LEU A 516 29.00 -1.75 6.02
CA LEU A 516 28.18 -1.43 7.19
C LEU A 516 28.53 -0.05 7.76
N HIS A 517 29.81 0.25 7.98
CA HIS A 517 30.25 1.58 8.47
C HIS A 517 29.97 2.71 7.46
N ARG A 518 29.93 2.40 6.16
CA ARG A 518 29.53 3.36 5.12
C ARG A 518 28.06 3.77 5.25
N HIS A 519 27.18 2.90 5.74
CA HIS A 519 25.74 3.17 5.81
C HIS A 519 25.25 3.45 7.23
N LEU A 520 25.97 3.04 8.27
CA LEU A 520 25.56 3.18 9.67
C LEU A 520 26.50 4.11 10.42
N LEU A 521 25.98 5.28 10.79
CA LEU A 521 26.69 6.16 11.71
C LEU A 521 26.22 5.96 13.15
N ALA A 522 24.91 5.94 13.39
CA ALA A 522 24.32 5.72 14.71
C ALA A 522 22.89 5.22 14.59
N PRO A 523 22.70 3.90 14.51
CA PRO A 523 21.38 3.34 14.29
C PRO A 523 20.49 3.46 15.55
N PRO A 524 19.18 3.69 15.39
CA PRO A 524 18.24 3.80 16.52
C PRO A 524 18.02 2.46 17.24
N VAL A 525 18.23 1.36 16.52
CA VAL A 525 18.20 -0.01 17.02
C VAL A 525 19.63 -0.53 16.83
N PRO A 526 20.29 -1.05 17.87
CA PRO A 526 21.68 -1.51 17.76
C PRO A 526 21.86 -2.53 16.63
N VAL A 527 22.96 -2.41 15.89
CA VAL A 527 23.35 -3.36 14.84
C VAL A 527 24.64 -4.04 15.26
N VAL A 528 24.66 -5.36 15.25
CA VAL A 528 25.79 -6.19 15.69
C VAL A 528 26.31 -6.99 14.51
N PHE A 529 27.62 -6.92 14.26
CA PHE A 529 28.33 -7.72 13.28
C PHE A 529 29.51 -8.41 13.97
N GLU A 530 29.58 -9.74 13.90
CA GLU A 530 30.63 -10.55 14.57
C GLU A 530 30.82 -10.19 16.06
N ASP A 531 29.71 -10.11 16.81
CA ASP A 531 29.69 -9.71 18.23
C ASP A 531 30.19 -8.27 18.53
N ARG A 532 30.42 -7.45 17.49
CA ARG A 532 30.80 -6.04 17.60
C ARG A 532 29.64 -5.14 17.20
N SER A 533 29.37 -4.09 17.99
CA SER A 533 28.40 -3.06 17.62
C SER A 533 28.93 -2.22 16.46
N ILE A 534 28.09 -1.98 15.45
CA ILE A 534 28.40 -1.14 14.29
C ILE A 534 27.68 0.21 14.43
N GLY A 535 28.43 1.30 14.26
CA GLY A 535 27.98 2.66 14.53
C GLY A 535 28.10 3.07 16.00
N GLY A 536 27.88 4.35 16.28
CA GLY A 536 27.89 4.92 17.62
C GLY A 536 26.53 4.89 18.30
N ASP A 537 26.49 5.20 19.59
CA ASP A 537 25.25 5.35 20.35
C ASP A 537 24.56 6.69 19.98
N PRO A 538 23.29 6.66 19.54
CA PRO A 538 22.57 7.87 19.15
C PRO A 538 22.45 8.91 20.28
N LYS A 539 22.34 8.49 21.55
CA LYS A 539 22.22 9.41 22.69
C LYS A 539 23.56 10.08 22.98
N GLU A 540 24.65 9.32 22.94
CA GLU A 540 25.99 9.88 23.12
C GLU A 540 26.33 10.91 22.03
N LEU A 541 25.92 10.67 20.78
CA LEU A 541 26.15 11.58 19.65
C LEU A 541 25.29 12.85 19.70
N LEU A 542 24.14 12.82 20.38
CA LEU A 542 23.32 14.01 20.63
C LEU A 542 23.96 14.95 21.64
N ASP A 543 24.61 14.37 22.66
CA ASP A 543 25.07 15.10 23.85
C ASP A 543 26.58 15.39 23.82
N THR A 544 27.37 14.75 22.95
CA THR A 544 28.84 14.88 22.90
C THR A 544 29.37 15.21 21.50
N PRO A 545 30.25 16.22 21.31
CA PRO A 545 30.82 16.58 20.02
C PRO A 545 31.42 15.38 19.25
N TRP A 546 30.94 15.06 18.02
CA TRP A 546 31.35 13.82 17.31
C TRP A 546 32.85 13.79 16.98
N CYS A 547 33.49 14.95 16.86
CA CYS A 547 34.93 15.04 16.76
C CYS A 547 35.41 16.25 17.56
N LYS A 548 36.71 16.31 17.86
CA LYS A 548 37.35 17.58 18.22
C LYS A 548 37.60 18.37 16.93
N PRO A 549 37.69 19.71 16.97
CA PRO A 549 38.18 20.48 15.84
C PRO A 549 39.46 19.85 15.29
N THR A 550 39.39 19.30 14.09
CA THR A 550 40.47 18.48 13.50
C THR A 550 40.89 19.10 12.19
N THR A 551 42.20 19.21 11.97
CA THR A 551 42.76 19.69 10.70
C THR A 551 43.48 18.54 10.02
N ILE A 552 42.99 18.14 8.87
CA ILE A 552 43.57 17.13 8.00
C ILE A 552 44.37 17.88 6.94
N THR A 553 45.66 17.57 6.82
CA THR A 553 46.47 18.09 5.70
C THR A 553 46.41 17.06 4.58
N LEU A 554 45.95 17.46 3.40
CA LEU A 554 45.85 16.55 2.27
C LEU A 554 47.26 16.11 1.82
N PRO A 555 47.46 14.80 1.55
CA PRO A 555 48.70 14.30 0.95
C PRO A 555 49.02 14.99 -0.38
N GLU A 556 50.30 15.10 -0.74
CA GLU A 556 50.72 15.74 -2.01
C GLU A 556 50.10 15.05 -3.23
N ALA A 557 49.99 13.72 -3.22
CA ALA A 557 49.38 12.94 -4.31
C ALA A 557 47.87 13.24 -4.51
N ASP A 558 47.12 13.47 -3.43
CA ASP A 558 45.70 13.83 -3.51
C ASP A 558 45.51 15.31 -3.87
N THR A 559 46.49 16.15 -3.49
CA THR A 559 46.54 17.56 -3.89
C THR A 559 46.72 17.72 -5.40
N GLU A 560 47.50 16.83 -6.03
CA GLU A 560 47.65 16.77 -7.50
C GLU A 560 46.36 16.34 -8.21
N ASN A 561 45.56 15.41 -7.65
CA ASN A 561 44.26 15.03 -8.23
C ASN A 561 43.23 16.17 -8.21
N ILE A 562 43.30 17.05 -7.20
CA ILE A 562 42.44 18.23 -7.07
C ILE A 562 42.89 19.37 -8.02
N HIS A 563 44.14 19.33 -8.51
CA HIS A 563 44.72 20.33 -9.40
C HIS A 563 43.98 20.44 -10.74
N ASP A 564 43.47 19.33 -11.27
CA ASP A 564 42.67 19.32 -12.51
C ASP A 564 41.27 19.93 -12.32
N ALA A 565 40.76 19.95 -11.09
CA ALA A 565 39.48 20.55 -10.72
C ALA A 565 39.59 22.06 -10.48
N LEU A 566 40.70 22.51 -9.89
CA LEU A 566 41.00 23.91 -9.55
C LEU A 566 41.71 24.65 -10.70
N LEU A 567 41.26 24.43 -11.95
CA LEU A 567 41.72 25.13 -13.16
C LEU A 567 42.11 26.58 -12.81
N TYR A 568 43.41 26.90 -12.88
CA TYR A 568 44.09 28.17 -12.53
C TYR A 568 44.82 28.29 -11.18
N TYR A 569 44.86 27.28 -10.30
CA TYR A 569 45.53 27.42 -9.00
C TYR A 569 46.67 26.41 -8.74
N GLN A 570 47.89 26.91 -8.54
CA GLN A 570 49.02 26.13 -8.02
C GLN A 570 49.17 26.36 -6.50
N PRO A 571 48.71 25.44 -5.64
CA PRO A 571 48.87 25.59 -4.20
C PRO A 571 50.37 25.59 -3.82
N LYS A 572 50.85 26.71 -3.27
CA LYS A 572 52.22 26.80 -2.68
C LYS A 572 52.30 26.23 -1.26
N GLN A 573 51.18 25.77 -0.72
CA GLN A 573 51.05 25.14 0.59
C GLN A 573 50.05 23.97 0.48
N PRO A 574 50.20 22.91 1.28
CA PRO A 574 49.27 21.78 1.26
C PRO A 574 47.87 22.23 1.69
N ILE A 575 46.85 21.76 0.97
CA ILE A 575 45.44 22.06 1.26
C ILE A 575 45.09 21.44 2.61
N LYS A 576 44.48 22.22 3.50
CA LYS A 576 44.02 21.75 4.80
C LYS A 576 42.49 21.68 4.83
N ILE A 577 41.96 20.54 5.24
CA ILE A 577 40.54 20.35 5.53
C ILE A 577 40.36 20.44 7.04
N ARG A 578 39.63 21.44 7.52
CA ARG A 578 39.25 21.56 8.93
C ARG A 578 37.83 21.04 9.12
N LEU A 579 37.66 20.08 10.03
CA LEU A 579 36.38 19.56 10.47
C LEU A 579 36.01 20.24 11.80
N LEU A 580 34.89 20.94 11.82
CA LEU A 580 34.43 21.70 12.98
C LEU A 580 33.07 21.18 13.46
N PRO A 581 32.99 20.62 14.68
CA PRO A 581 31.72 20.31 15.30
C PRO A 581 31.02 21.59 15.77
N ILE A 582 29.73 21.70 15.51
CA ILE A 582 28.89 22.82 15.94
C ILE A 582 27.77 22.23 16.79
N ASP A 583 27.81 22.51 18.08
CA ASP A 583 26.87 22.00 19.06
C ASP A 583 25.54 22.77 18.98
N ILE A 584 24.58 22.22 18.22
CA ILE A 584 23.26 22.82 18.08
C ILE A 584 22.51 22.77 19.41
N THR A 585 22.64 21.65 20.15
CA THR A 585 22.00 21.45 21.45
C THR A 585 22.28 22.61 22.41
N LYS A 586 23.54 23.04 22.49
CA LYS A 586 23.96 24.15 23.35
C LYS A 586 23.43 25.51 22.91
N HIS A 587 23.25 25.71 21.61
CA HIS A 587 22.89 27.00 21.02
C HIS A 587 21.39 27.15 20.73
N SER A 588 20.63 26.06 20.81
CA SER A 588 19.20 26.07 20.58
C SER A 588 18.42 26.79 21.70
N PRO A 589 17.50 27.70 21.36
CA PRO A 589 16.58 28.29 22.33
C PRO A 589 15.43 27.35 22.73
N SER A 590 15.30 26.20 22.08
CA SER A 590 14.23 25.22 22.29
C SER A 590 14.81 23.89 22.82
N PRO A 591 14.23 23.31 23.89
CA PRO A 591 14.66 21.99 24.38
C PRO A 591 14.33 20.85 23.40
N TYR A 592 13.55 21.14 22.35
CA TYR A 592 13.12 20.18 21.34
C TYR A 592 14.06 20.07 20.14
N ILE A 593 15.03 20.99 20.01
CA ILE A 593 16.04 20.99 18.95
C ILE A 593 17.38 20.64 19.59
N LYS A 594 17.92 19.47 19.25
CA LYS A 594 19.17 18.92 19.77
C LYS A 594 19.98 18.31 18.63
N GLY A 595 21.30 18.31 18.72
CA GLY A 595 22.17 17.69 17.72
C GLY A 595 23.40 18.53 17.42
N GLN A 596 24.06 18.21 16.30
CA GLN A 596 25.33 18.82 15.90
C GLN A 596 25.46 18.97 14.38
N LEU A 597 26.02 20.10 13.92
CA LEU A 597 26.42 20.29 12.52
C LEU A 597 27.94 20.11 12.39
N PHE A 598 28.39 19.69 11.21
CA PHE A 598 29.82 19.67 10.88
C PHE A 598 30.10 20.68 9.79
N ALA A 599 30.99 21.63 10.07
CA ALA A 599 31.51 22.50 9.05
C ALA A 599 32.82 21.93 8.53
N VAL A 600 32.90 21.70 7.22
CA VAL A 600 34.11 21.35 6.50
C VAL A 600 34.67 22.63 5.90
N VAL A 601 35.84 23.03 6.37
CA VAL A 601 36.51 24.25 5.89
C VAL A 601 37.75 23.86 5.11
N LEU A 602 37.76 24.18 3.84
CA LEU A 602 38.94 24.09 2.98
C LEU A 602 39.75 25.37 3.17
N ASP A 603 40.90 25.23 3.81
CA ASP A 603 41.89 26.29 4.02
C ASP A 603 42.93 26.20 2.91
N ALA A 604 42.72 27.00 1.87
CA ALA A 604 43.63 27.19 0.73
C ALA A 604 44.24 28.61 0.77
N PRO A 605 45.49 28.81 0.31
CA PRO A 605 46.11 30.13 0.37
C PRO A 605 45.39 31.13 -0.56
N LYS A 606 44.65 32.10 0.01
CA LYS A 606 43.86 33.19 -0.63
C LYS A 606 42.37 32.93 -0.90
N GLU A 607 41.84 31.74 -0.66
CA GLU A 607 40.39 31.50 -0.69
C GLU A 607 40.03 30.48 0.39
N ILE A 608 39.02 30.79 1.20
CA ILE A 608 38.43 29.84 2.14
C ILE A 608 37.13 29.36 1.50
N LEU A 609 37.05 28.05 1.21
CA LEU A 609 35.79 27.42 0.83
C LEU A 609 35.16 26.81 2.07
N LEU A 610 33.97 27.28 2.43
CA LEU A 610 33.19 26.77 3.56
C LEU A 610 32.06 25.90 3.01
N CYS A 611 32.14 24.58 3.20
CA CYS A 611 31.04 23.66 2.99
C CYS A 611 30.50 23.20 4.35
N ILE A 612 29.22 23.42 4.60
CA ILE A 612 28.58 22.93 5.83
C ILE A 612 27.75 21.71 5.47
N GLY A 613 28.10 20.57 6.06
CA GLY A 613 27.33 19.34 6.01
C GLY A 613 27.00 18.94 7.43
N GLY A 614 25.74 19.05 7.82
CA GLY A 614 25.32 18.75 9.18
C GLY A 614 24.15 17.79 9.23
N TYR A 615 24.09 17.08 10.34
CA TYR A 615 22.98 16.22 10.73
C TYR A 615 22.03 17.01 11.61
N ASP A 616 20.77 16.62 11.61
CA ASP A 616 19.74 17.16 12.48
C ASP A 616 19.05 16.02 13.24
N THR A 617 18.63 16.32 14.46
CA THR A 617 17.79 15.48 15.31
C THR A 617 16.80 16.38 16.00
N GLY A 618 15.71 16.72 15.32
CA GLY A 618 14.53 17.21 16.00
C GLY A 618 13.99 16.15 16.95
N THR A 619 14.50 16.03 18.18
CA THR A 619 13.97 15.10 19.18
C THR A 619 13.98 15.67 20.61
N GLY A 620 12.86 16.31 20.95
CA GLY A 620 12.31 16.24 22.30
C GLY A 620 10.80 16.01 22.23
N GLY A 621 10.29 14.97 22.90
CA GLY A 621 8.86 14.83 23.19
C GLY A 621 7.95 14.25 22.09
N GLY A 622 8.40 13.31 21.28
CA GLY A 622 7.52 12.52 20.38
C GLY A 622 7.00 13.24 19.11
N ARG A 623 7.44 14.48 18.84
CA ARG A 623 7.03 15.28 17.67
C ARG A 623 8.13 15.39 16.61
N VAL A 624 7.74 15.40 15.34
CA VAL A 624 8.65 15.49 14.17
C VAL A 624 8.86 16.96 13.79
N TRP A 625 10.13 17.35 13.66
CA TRP A 625 10.54 18.68 13.19
C TRP A 625 11.35 18.55 11.90
N ASP A 626 11.05 19.38 10.89
CA ASP A 626 11.89 19.56 9.68
C ASP A 626 12.80 20.78 9.90
N MET A 627 14.13 20.62 9.82
CA MET A 627 15.06 21.75 9.89
C MET A 627 15.68 22.15 8.56
N LYS A 628 15.79 23.47 8.35
CA LYS A 628 16.50 24.11 7.23
C LYS A 628 17.67 24.94 7.77
N VAL A 629 18.86 24.69 7.24
CA VAL A 629 20.10 25.38 7.62
C VAL A 629 20.54 26.32 6.50
N SER A 630 20.89 27.55 6.85
CA SER A 630 21.38 28.59 5.93
C SER A 630 22.60 29.30 6.51
N ILE A 631 23.48 29.80 5.64
CA ILE A 631 24.69 30.52 6.03
C ILE A 631 24.52 31.98 5.65
N GLU A 632 24.74 32.90 6.58
CA GLU A 632 24.64 34.33 6.35
C GLU A 632 25.94 35.05 6.73
N LYS A 633 26.34 36.01 5.91
CA LYS A 633 27.47 36.90 6.20
C LYS A 633 26.95 38.09 7.00
N ASN A 634 27.50 38.31 8.19
CA ASN A 634 27.12 39.41 9.06
C ASN A 634 27.92 40.68 8.70
N ASP A 635 27.34 41.85 8.97
CA ASP A 635 27.90 43.18 8.64
C ASP A 635 29.29 43.49 9.25
N GLY A 636 29.78 42.64 10.15
CA GLY A 636 31.06 42.78 10.86
C GLY A 636 32.12 41.72 10.53
N ASN A 637 32.19 41.22 9.29
CA ASN A 637 33.13 40.17 8.84
C ASN A 637 32.96 38.78 9.50
N GLY A 638 31.80 38.51 10.12
CA GLY A 638 31.47 37.21 10.70
C GLY A 638 30.58 36.38 9.77
N ILE A 639 30.66 35.06 9.89
CA ILE A 639 29.69 34.15 9.28
C ILE A 639 28.83 33.56 10.40
N SER A 640 27.51 33.61 10.22
CA SER A 640 26.56 32.92 11.09
C SER A 640 25.85 31.81 10.33
N ILE A 641 25.50 30.75 11.06
CA ILE A 641 24.60 29.71 10.57
C ILE A 641 23.23 29.99 11.16
N ARG A 642 22.24 30.24 10.32
CA ARG A 642 20.84 30.37 10.72
C ARG A 642 20.12 29.04 10.51
N ILE A 643 19.44 28.60 11.56
CA ILE A 643 18.71 27.33 11.60
C ILE A 643 17.23 27.63 11.79
N TYR A 644 16.40 27.10 10.89
CA TYR A 644 14.94 27.14 10.95
C TYR A 644 14.42 25.75 11.26
N ALA A 645 13.49 25.61 12.20
CA ALA A 645 12.82 24.34 12.48
C ALA A 645 11.31 24.49 12.35
N HIS A 646 10.65 23.61 11.60
CA HIS A 646 9.19 23.55 11.42
C HIS A 646 8.63 22.30 12.09
N MET A 647 7.70 22.46 13.03
CA MET A 647 7.00 21.34 13.66
C MET A 647 5.84 20.88 12.76
N MET A 648 5.81 19.60 12.39
CA MET A 648 4.61 18.97 11.81
C MET A 648 3.89 18.18 12.92
N CYS A 649 2.80 18.75 13.45
CA CYS A 649 1.87 18.00 14.29
C CYS A 649 0.86 17.26 13.41
N GLY A 650 0.53 16.02 13.76
CA GLY A 650 -0.57 15.30 13.14
C GLY A 650 -1.90 16.04 13.36
N VAL A 651 -2.74 15.98 12.32
CA VAL A 651 -4.14 16.45 12.16
C VAL A 651 -4.43 17.94 12.44
N ASP A 652 -3.73 18.59 13.37
CA ASP A 652 -3.86 20.03 13.62
C ASP A 652 -2.72 20.84 12.95
N MET A 653 -3.08 21.65 11.95
CA MET A 653 -2.21 22.57 11.22
C MET A 653 -1.76 23.80 12.07
N GLU A 654 -1.18 23.58 13.25
CA GLU A 654 -0.40 24.64 13.94
C GLU A 654 1.08 24.54 13.57
N THR A 655 1.52 25.32 12.58
CA THR A 655 2.94 25.42 12.24
C THR A 655 3.67 26.26 13.30
N ARG A 656 4.41 25.62 14.20
CA ARG A 656 5.34 26.32 15.09
C ARG A 656 6.72 26.35 14.46
N SER A 657 7.31 27.55 14.38
CA SER A 657 8.66 27.76 13.85
C SER A 657 9.59 28.29 14.94
N ALA A 658 10.84 27.81 14.94
CA ALA A 658 11.91 28.33 15.80
C ALA A 658 13.11 28.70 14.92
N GLU A 659 13.69 29.88 15.18
CA GLU A 659 14.85 30.41 14.46
C GLU A 659 15.95 30.79 15.45
N PHE A 660 17.18 30.38 15.17
CA PHE A 660 18.37 30.79 15.94
C PHE A 660 19.63 30.82 15.07
N SER A 661 20.65 31.53 15.53
CA SER A 661 21.90 31.76 14.79
C SER A 661 23.12 31.40 15.63
N VAL A 662 24.09 30.69 15.02
CA VAL A 662 25.38 30.34 15.63
C VAL A 662 26.50 31.10 14.93
N ASN A 663 27.32 31.84 15.68
CA ASN A 663 28.46 32.58 15.14
C ASN A 663 29.70 31.66 15.04
N LEU A 664 30.28 31.54 13.84
CA LEU A 664 31.42 30.67 13.58
C LEU A 664 32.78 31.28 13.96
N MET A 665 32.86 32.59 14.24
CA MET A 665 34.13 33.26 14.56
C MET A 665 34.84 32.64 15.77
N SER A 666 34.10 32.20 16.78
CA SER A 666 34.69 31.58 17.98
C SER A 666 35.22 30.17 17.74
N HIS A 667 34.90 29.56 16.60
CA HIS A 667 35.24 28.18 16.26
C HIS A 667 36.37 28.09 15.22
N LEU A 668 36.74 29.20 14.58
CA LEU A 668 37.68 29.26 13.48
C LEU A 668 38.84 30.19 13.83
N ASP A 669 39.98 29.60 14.20
CA ASP A 669 41.24 30.30 14.45
C ASP A 669 41.87 30.68 13.09
N VAL A 670 41.32 31.72 12.46
CA VAL A 670 41.68 32.21 11.12
C VAL A 670 41.85 33.73 11.18
N SER A 671 42.94 34.24 10.61
CA SER A 671 43.24 35.69 10.62
C SER A 671 42.15 36.51 9.91
N SER A 672 41.80 37.66 10.48
CA SER A 672 40.78 38.60 9.99
C SER A 672 40.92 39.02 8.53
N GLN A 673 42.13 38.92 7.97
CA GLN A 673 42.44 39.27 6.58
C GLN A 673 41.95 38.21 5.59
N SER A 674 42.00 36.91 5.94
CA SER A 674 41.52 35.80 5.10
C SER A 674 39.99 35.71 5.03
N TRP A 675 39.30 36.29 6.02
CA TRP A 675 37.84 36.33 6.08
C TRP A 675 37.20 37.30 5.08
N ASN A 676 37.92 38.36 4.71
CA ASN A 676 37.43 39.35 3.74
C ASN A 676 37.31 38.77 2.32
N GLU A 677 38.08 37.73 2.02
CA GLU A 677 38.18 37.06 0.71
C GLU A 677 37.34 35.77 0.64
N LEU A 678 36.53 35.48 1.66
CA LEU A 678 35.77 34.23 1.77
C LEU A 678 34.52 34.24 0.87
N ALA A 679 34.45 33.28 -0.05
CA ALA A 679 33.28 33.01 -0.88
C ALA A 679 32.43 31.92 -0.21
N ALA A 680 31.43 32.33 0.59
CA ALA A 680 30.53 31.39 1.25
C ALA A 680 29.52 30.83 0.25
N HIS A 681 29.53 29.53 0.02
CA HIS A 681 28.57 28.85 -0.83
C HIS A 681 27.68 27.99 0.06
N THR A 682 26.38 28.26 0.06
CA THR A 682 25.38 27.35 0.59
C THR A 682 25.03 26.34 -0.50
N HIS A 683 25.27 25.06 -0.25
CA HIS A 683 24.35 24.08 -0.80
C HIS A 683 23.15 24.08 0.13
N SER A 684 22.02 24.62 -0.34
CA SER A 684 20.77 24.37 0.36
C SER A 684 20.62 22.85 0.41
N VAL A 685 20.36 22.32 1.60
CA VAL A 685 19.64 21.05 1.69
C VAL A 685 18.19 21.35 1.32
N GLU A 686 17.94 21.88 0.12
CA GLU A 686 16.68 21.65 -0.59
C GLU A 686 16.87 20.41 -1.45
N HIS A 687 17.25 19.32 -0.80
CA HIS A 687 17.09 18.03 -1.43
C HIS A 687 15.75 17.47 -0.95
N GLN A 688 14.77 17.51 -1.85
CA GLN A 688 13.60 16.62 -1.86
C GLN A 688 13.98 15.12 -1.96
N TYR A 689 15.18 14.72 -1.54
CA TYR A 689 15.44 13.34 -1.16
C TYR A 689 15.05 13.25 0.31
N ILE A 690 13.77 13.02 0.52
CA ILE A 690 13.16 12.94 1.83
C ILE A 690 13.75 11.70 2.55
N ALA A 691 14.93 11.86 3.16
CA ALA A 691 15.30 11.12 4.36
C ALA A 691 14.41 11.71 5.46
N GLY A 692 13.25 11.07 5.68
CA GLY A 692 12.33 11.51 6.71
C GLY A 692 12.97 11.30 8.07
N MET A 693 13.35 12.39 8.75
CA MET A 693 13.68 12.35 10.16
C MET A 693 12.41 12.07 10.97
N GLY A 694 12.42 10.95 11.69
CA GLY A 694 11.73 10.77 12.95
C GLY A 694 12.79 10.29 13.96
N HIS A 695 12.42 9.80 15.14
CA HIS A 695 13.26 9.22 16.22
C HIS A 695 14.27 8.08 15.82
N ASN A 696 14.93 8.13 14.68
CA ASN A 696 15.16 6.94 13.84
C ASN A 696 16.62 6.74 13.38
N GLY A 697 17.58 7.41 14.00
CA GLY A 697 19.02 7.25 13.78
C GLY A 697 19.53 7.44 12.35
N ILE A 698 20.85 7.33 12.20
CA ILE A 698 21.62 7.95 11.12
C ILE A 698 22.07 6.91 10.09
N SER A 699 21.63 7.09 8.84
CA SER A 699 22.31 6.49 7.68
C SER A 699 23.06 7.53 6.85
N LEU A 700 24.32 7.27 6.54
CA LEU A 700 25.14 8.11 5.66
C LEU A 700 24.65 7.95 4.20
N PRO A 701 24.35 9.04 3.47
CA PRO A 701 24.09 8.96 2.03
C PRO A 701 25.38 8.68 1.26
N SER A 702 25.29 7.88 0.19
CA SER A 702 26.31 7.90 -0.86
C SER A 702 26.27 9.26 -1.56
N LEU A 703 27.38 9.99 -1.60
CA LEU A 703 27.57 11.20 -2.39
C LEU A 703 27.25 10.90 -3.88
N LYS A 704 26.03 11.19 -4.34
CA LYS A 704 25.67 11.23 -5.76
C LYS A 704 25.35 12.66 -6.19
N LYS A 705 25.89 13.00 -7.36
CA LYS A 705 25.85 14.27 -8.11
C LYS A 705 24.67 15.20 -7.79
N ALA A 706 25.01 16.40 -7.30
CA ALA A 706 24.12 17.55 -7.27
C ALA A 706 23.75 17.99 -8.70
N ASN A 707 22.45 18.22 -8.94
CA ASN A 707 21.93 18.86 -10.14
C ASN A 707 22.06 20.39 -9.97
N THR A 708 23.20 20.97 -10.35
CA THR A 708 23.40 22.44 -10.36
C THR A 708 23.11 23.01 -11.74
N ARG A 709 21.84 23.31 -12.01
CA ARG A 709 21.43 24.17 -13.14
C ARG A 709 21.42 25.65 -12.72
N THR A 710 22.50 26.14 -12.13
CA THR A 710 22.70 27.59 -11.97
C THR A 710 24.18 27.85 -11.68
N LEU A 711 24.81 28.59 -12.59
CA LEU A 711 26.18 29.16 -12.55
C LEU A 711 27.31 28.20 -12.99
N GLY A 712 27.90 28.52 -14.15
CA GLY A 712 28.95 27.73 -14.80
C GLY A 712 30.33 27.89 -14.15
N TYR A 713 30.64 27.00 -13.22
CA TYR A 713 32.00 26.69 -12.75
C TYR A 713 32.17 25.15 -12.62
N PRO A 714 33.40 24.61 -12.81
CA PRO A 714 33.62 23.20 -13.12
C PRO A 714 33.47 22.23 -11.93
N HIS A 715 33.00 21.02 -12.26
CA HIS A 715 32.32 20.01 -11.44
C HIS A 715 33.18 19.07 -10.55
N HIS A 716 34.44 19.39 -10.20
CA HIS A 716 35.40 18.34 -9.78
C HIS A 716 35.95 18.41 -8.34
N LEU A 717 35.28 19.07 -7.38
CA LEU A 717 35.89 19.40 -6.07
C LEU A 717 35.20 18.87 -4.79
N LEU A 718 34.19 18.00 -4.88
CA LEU A 718 33.47 17.46 -3.72
C LEU A 718 33.45 15.94 -3.69
#